data_AF-A0A7H8TAZ1-F1
#
_entry.id   AF-A0A7H8TAZ1-F1
#
_cell.length_a   1.000
_cell.length_b   1.000
_cell.length_c   1.000
_cell.angle_alpha   90.00
_cell.angle_beta   90.00
_cell.angle_gamma   90.00
#
_symmetry.space_group_name_H-M   'P 1'
#
loop_
_entity.id
_entity.type
_entity.pdbx_description
1 polymer ?
#
loop_
_entity_poly.entity_id
_entity_poly.type
_entity_poly.pdbx_seq_one_letter_code
_entity_poly.pdbx_strand_id
1 'polypeptide(L)'
;MSGTPAWVLVVTAGAVALALLGTAYLAIRTLWRAAERKRQHRRAELAKAAAEGRQSEVIGLGGMGRQAYVALAGMAVSIYGMWGFATQTAQLPHPIAVGFIAMFDAMELVLFSQLYRRANPKVGWTPELKLIHSTAWALVAVSATANVIHAPNPVSAPFLGLVPIGAAWVIKLELQARMSGSEQVDESKAGPVRLLVLLWTKGWAAAFSGLGLDPKSTSGQVARATLAKKAATRLFKLRKALEQHAKLIQNQKAKRKDLAAAVKELDALRRRATSAMDRSDFALDSAQALAVLRGLAGWTRVDDVATVDTSNTPEVMKLMEEVAILPSAKRIEAAERAAELEEQAERAAEAQAEAEAARERAEEEKRAAVEEKAAAVAAREEAEEALAKAAEETEKAKAEAERAEGARQRAEAARKRAESEMTEESRNVAELARRAEEEQDKLTKAAEELARVQDLIAEESERRTTAAAEVTSIREQLKRLENERASAEDTTRTKTEEARRTEGEVERLRSALVEAQNAVSEHTRAAEQAAELRRQAEENKRLAAKEADRTRAEAQEAAELLESLRPQLAERLGGEAEVATLAEAPAFRSEEKQKGWVEYLAAATEGRELPTAKELAVAYGVSEGNTRNWLIDFKERRAAMIANGGARQADGETARSETRRAASSDARQEPSGYRADGHERADDAAQTRSINGQRQPV
;
A
#
# COMPACT_ATOMS: atom_id res chain seq x y z
N MET A 1 28.60 8.87 34.20
CA MET A 1 27.41 7.99 34.12
C MET A 1 26.18 8.85 34.26
N SER A 2 25.43 9.06 33.19
CA SER A 2 24.28 9.98 33.14
C SER A 2 23.08 9.36 33.87
N GLY A 3 22.70 9.98 35.00
CA GLY A 3 21.63 9.54 35.91
C GLY A 3 20.22 9.83 35.41
N THR A 4 19.93 9.51 34.14
CA THR A 4 18.54 9.59 33.63
C THR A 4 17.79 8.31 34.01
N PRO A 5 16.70 8.40 34.80
CA PRO A 5 15.91 7.24 35.19
C PRO A 5 15.29 6.54 33.97
N ALA A 6 15.27 5.20 33.96
CA ALA A 6 14.78 4.41 32.84
C ALA A 6 13.33 4.75 32.42
N TRP A 7 12.47 5.17 33.36
CA TRP A 7 11.10 5.58 33.06
C TRP A 7 11.05 6.86 32.21
N VAL A 8 12.01 7.79 32.39
CA VAL A 8 12.11 9.01 31.57
C VAL A 8 12.38 8.63 30.12
N LEU A 9 13.30 7.69 29.89
CA LEU A 9 13.62 7.18 28.55
C LEU A 9 12.40 6.52 27.88
N VAL A 10 11.65 5.69 28.63
CA VAL A 10 10.44 5.03 28.12
C VAL A 10 9.34 6.05 27.77
N VAL A 11 9.14 7.06 28.62
CA VAL A 11 8.15 8.12 28.36
C VAL A 11 8.56 8.99 27.18
N THR A 12 9.84 9.37 27.06
CA THR A 12 10.34 10.10 25.87
C THR A 12 10.25 9.25 24.61
N ALA A 13 10.56 7.95 24.66
CA ALA A 13 10.42 7.07 23.52
C ALA A 13 8.95 6.92 23.09
N GLY A 14 8.02 6.80 24.05
CA GLY A 14 6.58 6.78 23.79
C GLY A 14 6.08 8.08 23.19
N ALA A 15 6.52 9.23 23.70
CA ALA A 15 6.16 10.55 23.17
C ALA A 15 6.70 10.76 21.75
N VAL A 16 7.94 10.33 21.47
CA VAL A 16 8.53 10.38 20.12
C VAL A 16 7.79 9.45 19.17
N ALA A 17 7.41 8.24 19.60
CA ALA A 17 6.64 7.31 18.77
C ALA A 17 5.25 7.87 18.43
N LEU A 18 4.55 8.49 19.39
CA LEU A 18 3.26 9.15 19.17
C LEU A 18 3.39 10.38 18.26
N ALA A 19 4.45 11.18 18.40
CA ALA A 19 4.73 12.29 17.51
C ALA A 19 5.01 11.82 16.07
N LEU A 20 5.79 10.74 15.91
CA LEU A 20 6.04 10.13 14.60
C LEU A 20 4.77 9.55 13.98
N LEU A 21 3.92 8.88 14.75
CA LEU A 21 2.61 8.41 14.29
C LEU A 21 1.68 9.57 13.90
N GLY A 22 1.68 10.66 14.67
CA GLY A 22 0.91 11.87 14.37
C GLY A 22 1.37 12.55 13.07
N THR A 23 2.69 12.67 12.87
CA THR A 23 3.25 13.22 11.62
C THR A 23 2.99 12.31 10.41
N ALA A 24 3.10 10.99 10.57
CA ALA A 24 2.75 10.02 9.54
C ALA A 24 1.26 10.08 9.19
N TYR A 25 0.37 10.18 10.18
CA TYR A 25 -1.06 10.35 9.97
C TYR A 25 -1.38 11.66 9.21
N LEU A 26 -0.73 12.77 9.57
CA LEU A 26 -0.89 14.04 8.87
C LEU A 26 -0.33 13.99 7.43
N ALA A 27 0.81 13.33 7.21
CA ALA A 27 1.38 13.11 5.89
C ALA A 27 0.43 12.26 5.02
N ILE A 28 -0.10 11.16 5.55
CA ILE A 28 -1.09 10.32 4.87
C ILE A 28 -2.37 11.11 4.58
N ARG A 29 -2.87 11.90 5.53
CA ARG A 29 -4.08 12.71 5.37
C ARG A 29 -3.91 13.82 4.33
N THR A 30 -2.74 14.47 4.27
CA THR A 30 -2.44 15.50 3.27
C THR A 30 -2.24 14.87 1.89
N LEU A 31 -1.57 13.72 1.78
CA LEU A 31 -1.48 12.92 0.57
C LEU A 31 -2.85 12.47 0.08
N TRP A 32 -3.73 12.04 0.98
CA TRP A 32 -5.10 11.62 0.65
C TRP A 32 -5.92 12.80 0.12
N ARG A 33 -5.89 13.96 0.80
CA ARG A 33 -6.55 15.19 0.32
C ARG A 33 -5.96 15.72 -0.99
N ALA A 34 -4.66 15.57 -1.21
CA ALA A 34 -4.01 15.95 -2.47
C ALA A 34 -4.41 14.98 -3.61
N ALA A 35 -4.48 13.69 -3.32
CA ALA A 35 -4.96 12.67 -4.25
C ALA A 35 -6.44 12.88 -4.59
N GLU A 36 -7.26 13.31 -3.63
CA GLU A 36 -8.68 13.60 -3.80
C GLU A 36 -8.91 14.84 -4.67
N ARG A 37 -8.15 15.92 -4.45
CA ARG A 37 -8.14 17.09 -5.35
C ARG A 37 -7.68 16.73 -6.75
N LYS A 38 -6.67 15.86 -6.90
CA LYS A 38 -6.19 15.37 -8.20
C LYS A 38 -7.21 14.46 -8.88
N ARG A 39 -8.03 13.71 -8.13
CA ARG A 39 -9.18 12.94 -8.64
C ARG A 39 -10.30 13.87 -9.11
N GLN A 40 -10.60 14.94 -8.36
CA GLN A 40 -11.58 15.95 -8.76
C GLN A 40 -11.15 16.71 -10.02
N HIS A 41 -9.88 17.14 -10.10
CA HIS A 41 -9.32 17.74 -11.32
C HIS A 41 -9.38 16.78 -12.52
N ARG A 42 -9.04 15.50 -12.33
CA ARG A 42 -9.18 14.49 -13.40
C ARG A 42 -10.63 14.30 -13.83
N ARG A 43 -11.60 14.32 -12.91
CA ARG A 43 -13.03 14.25 -13.24
C ARG A 43 -13.48 15.48 -14.02
N ALA A 44 -12.97 16.66 -13.68
CA ALA A 44 -13.24 17.89 -14.42
C ALA A 44 -12.59 17.88 -15.81
N GLU A 45 -11.37 17.36 -15.95
CA GLU A 45 -10.71 17.15 -17.25
C GLU A 45 -11.43 16.12 -18.12
N LEU A 46 -11.90 15.00 -17.53
CA LEU A 46 -12.71 14.00 -18.23
C LEU A 46 -14.06 14.58 -18.67
N ALA A 47 -14.70 15.41 -17.83
CA ALA A 47 -15.94 16.10 -18.19
C ALA A 47 -15.72 17.12 -19.32
N LYS A 48 -14.59 17.86 -19.30
CA LYS A 48 -14.22 18.78 -20.39
C LYS A 48 -13.88 18.05 -21.68
N ALA A 49 -13.11 16.96 -21.62
CA ALA A 49 -12.78 16.16 -22.79
C ALA A 49 -14.01 15.48 -23.41
N ALA A 50 -14.94 15.00 -22.59
CA ALA A 50 -16.24 14.48 -23.03
C ALA A 50 -17.10 15.58 -23.68
N ALA A 51 -17.10 16.80 -23.15
CA ALA A 51 -17.79 17.95 -23.74
C ALA A 51 -17.14 18.42 -25.06
N GLU A 52 -15.83 18.22 -25.23
CA GLU A 52 -15.07 18.54 -26.46
C GLU A 52 -15.10 17.41 -27.51
N GLY A 53 -15.86 16.31 -27.28
CA GLY A 53 -15.95 15.18 -28.21
C GLY A 53 -14.64 14.38 -28.35
N ARG A 54 -13.64 14.63 -27.50
CA ARG A 54 -12.42 13.82 -27.45
C ARG A 54 -12.70 12.61 -26.56
N GLN A 55 -12.60 11.40 -27.11
CA GLN A 55 -12.60 10.17 -26.30
C GLN A 55 -11.36 10.17 -25.39
N SER A 56 -11.45 10.79 -24.22
CA SER A 56 -10.42 10.68 -23.20
C SER A 56 -10.57 9.34 -22.49
N GLU A 57 -10.01 8.28 -23.07
CA GLU A 57 -9.80 7.01 -22.38
C GLU A 57 -8.66 7.14 -21.35
N VAL A 58 -8.83 7.96 -20.31
CA VAL A 58 -7.91 7.94 -19.16
C VAL A 58 -8.48 7.00 -18.11
N ILE A 59 -8.33 5.70 -18.36
CA ILE A 59 -8.63 4.64 -17.40
C ILE A 59 -7.51 4.63 -16.36
N GLY A 60 -7.83 5.01 -15.13
CA GLY A 60 -7.00 4.69 -13.98
C GLY A 60 -7.10 3.21 -13.64
N LEU A 61 -6.12 2.69 -12.88
CA LEU A 61 -6.03 1.32 -12.36
C LEU A 61 -7.32 0.70 -11.77
N GLY A 62 -8.38 1.49 -11.51
CA GLY A 62 -9.69 0.99 -11.04
C GLY A 62 -10.54 0.25 -12.08
N GLY A 63 -10.13 0.19 -13.35
CA GLY A 63 -10.76 -0.64 -14.39
C GLY A 63 -10.17 -2.04 -14.54
N MET A 64 -9.02 -2.33 -13.91
CA MET A 64 -8.40 -3.66 -13.94
C MET A 64 -9.22 -4.60 -13.05
N GLY A 65 -9.91 -5.58 -13.64
CA GLY A 65 -10.68 -6.60 -12.92
C GLY A 65 -9.81 -7.55 -12.09
N ARG A 66 -9.99 -8.87 -12.23
CA ARG A 66 -9.22 -9.88 -11.47
C ARG A 66 -7.69 -9.77 -11.62
N GLN A 67 -7.23 -9.09 -12.67
CA GLN A 67 -5.81 -8.84 -12.97
C GLN A 67 -5.15 -7.82 -12.01
N ALA A 68 -5.93 -6.92 -11.38
CA ALA A 68 -5.42 -6.01 -10.36
C ALA A 68 -4.87 -6.76 -9.14
N TYR A 69 -5.49 -7.88 -8.77
CA TYR A 69 -5.01 -8.72 -7.65
C TYR A 69 -3.65 -9.36 -7.95
N VAL A 70 -3.42 -9.78 -9.20
CA VAL A 70 -2.12 -10.35 -9.62
C VAL A 70 -1.04 -9.27 -9.67
N ALA A 71 -1.39 -8.07 -10.13
CA ALA A 71 -0.49 -6.92 -10.09
C ALA A 71 -0.12 -6.53 -8.64
N LEU A 72 -1.11 -6.47 -7.73
CA LEU A 72 -0.88 -6.18 -6.30
C LEU A 72 -0.05 -7.27 -5.62
N ALA A 73 -0.27 -8.55 -5.94
CA ALA A 73 0.56 -9.64 -5.43
C ALA A 73 2.00 -9.54 -5.95
N GLY A 74 2.18 -9.19 -7.23
CA GLY A 74 3.47 -8.90 -7.83
C GLY A 74 4.22 -7.77 -7.13
N MET A 75 3.50 -6.70 -6.81
CA MET A 75 3.99 -5.50 -6.13
C MET A 75 4.42 -5.80 -4.69
N ALA A 76 3.66 -6.60 -3.94
CA ALA A 76 4.02 -7.02 -2.60
C ALA A 76 5.33 -7.84 -2.57
N VAL A 77 5.50 -8.75 -3.53
CA VAL A 77 6.75 -9.51 -3.68
C VAL A 77 7.90 -8.63 -4.18
N SER A 78 7.64 -7.70 -5.10
CA SER A 78 8.62 -6.68 -5.52
C SER A 78 9.15 -5.87 -4.34
N ILE A 79 8.27 -5.41 -3.45
CA ILE A 79 8.64 -4.66 -2.23
C ILE A 79 9.54 -5.50 -1.32
N TYR A 80 9.28 -6.80 -1.17
CA TYR A 80 10.12 -7.68 -0.36
C TYR A 80 11.57 -7.74 -0.86
N GLY A 81 11.78 -8.05 -2.15
CA GLY A 81 13.12 -8.12 -2.74
C GLY A 81 13.84 -6.77 -2.71
N MET A 82 13.12 -5.69 -2.99
CA MET A 82 13.66 -4.33 -2.97
C MET A 82 13.98 -3.85 -1.55
N TRP A 83 13.23 -4.28 -0.54
CA TRP A 83 13.55 -4.05 0.86
C TRP A 83 14.82 -4.77 1.29
N GLY A 84 14.97 -6.03 0.90
CA GLY A 84 16.21 -6.79 1.11
C GLY A 84 17.41 -6.10 0.46
N PHE A 85 17.26 -5.66 -0.78
CA PHE A 85 18.30 -4.92 -1.49
C PHE A 85 18.67 -3.61 -0.79
N ALA A 86 17.68 -2.79 -0.45
CA ALA A 86 17.90 -1.49 0.18
C ALA A 86 18.59 -1.61 1.54
N THR A 87 18.17 -2.58 2.36
CA THR A 87 18.67 -2.71 3.75
C THR A 87 19.94 -3.54 3.87
N GLN A 88 20.10 -4.61 3.07
CA GLN A 88 21.21 -5.55 3.21
C GLN A 88 22.35 -5.26 2.21
N THR A 89 22.03 -5.01 0.94
CA THR A 89 23.03 -4.81 -0.11
C THR A 89 23.48 -3.36 -0.19
N ALA A 90 22.54 -2.43 -0.25
CA ALA A 90 22.82 -0.99 -0.33
C ALA A 90 23.04 -0.35 1.05
N GLN A 91 22.76 -1.08 2.15
CA GLN A 91 22.94 -0.64 3.54
C GLN A 91 22.32 0.74 3.83
N LEU A 92 21.19 1.03 3.19
CA LEU A 92 20.50 2.30 3.36
C LEU A 92 19.85 2.36 4.75
N PRO A 93 19.91 3.51 5.44
CA PRO A 93 19.10 3.74 6.63
C PRO A 93 17.61 3.51 6.33
N HIS A 94 16.89 2.89 7.27
CA HIS A 94 15.47 2.56 7.14
C HIS A 94 14.59 3.67 6.51
N PRO A 95 14.68 4.95 6.91
CA PRO A 95 13.86 6.00 6.28
C PRO A 95 14.19 6.22 4.78
N ILE A 96 15.46 6.06 4.40
CA ILE A 96 15.92 6.19 3.01
C ILE A 96 15.52 4.96 2.20
N ALA A 97 15.57 3.76 2.80
CA ALA A 97 15.11 2.53 2.16
C ALA A 97 13.61 2.59 1.78
N VAL A 98 12.77 3.13 2.66
CA VAL A 98 11.35 3.37 2.37
C VAL A 98 11.19 4.34 1.19
N GLY A 99 11.94 5.45 1.20
CA GLY A 99 11.91 6.42 0.09
C GLY A 99 12.38 5.83 -1.25
N PHE A 100 13.42 5.00 -1.23
CA PHE A 100 13.93 4.30 -2.41
C PHE A 100 12.89 3.36 -3.01
N ILE A 101 12.23 2.54 -2.19
CA ILE A 101 11.17 1.63 -2.65
C ILE A 101 9.98 2.41 -3.19
N ALA A 102 9.55 3.46 -2.48
CA ALA A 102 8.44 4.30 -2.93
C ALA A 102 8.73 4.99 -4.27
N MET A 103 9.97 5.43 -4.51
CA MET A 103 10.37 6.02 -5.79
C MET A 103 10.36 4.98 -6.92
N PHE A 104 10.92 3.80 -6.67
CA PHE A 104 10.95 2.71 -7.64
C PHE A 104 9.53 2.29 -8.05
N ASP A 105 8.66 2.13 -7.06
CA ASP A 105 7.27 1.77 -7.24
C ASP A 105 6.47 2.87 -7.98
N ALA A 106 6.71 4.13 -7.64
CA ALA A 106 6.15 5.28 -8.36
C ALA A 106 6.61 5.31 -9.82
N MET A 107 7.88 5.01 -10.12
CA MET A 107 8.39 4.93 -11.48
C MET A 107 7.72 3.80 -12.28
N GLU A 108 7.60 2.61 -11.68
CA GLU A 108 6.94 1.46 -12.30
C GLU A 108 5.47 1.79 -12.63
N LEU A 109 4.72 2.32 -11.67
CA LEU A 109 3.33 2.76 -11.86
C LEU A 109 3.20 3.87 -12.93
N VAL A 110 4.12 4.84 -12.96
CA VAL A 110 4.10 5.92 -13.95
C VAL A 110 4.38 5.36 -15.35
N LEU A 111 5.37 4.49 -15.51
CA LEU A 111 5.71 3.90 -16.81
C LEU A 111 4.58 3.03 -17.33
N PHE A 112 4.01 2.14 -16.51
CA PHE A 112 2.84 1.37 -16.93
C PHE A 112 1.64 2.28 -17.21
N SER A 113 1.38 3.31 -16.40
CA SER A 113 0.30 4.26 -16.70
C SER A 113 0.52 5.00 -18.02
N GLN A 114 1.74 5.42 -18.32
CA GLN A 114 2.08 6.06 -19.59
C GLN A 114 1.93 5.09 -20.76
N LEU A 115 2.32 3.82 -20.58
CA LEU A 115 2.15 2.76 -21.56
C LEU A 115 0.67 2.61 -21.95
N TYR A 116 -0.25 2.55 -20.98
CA TYR A 116 -1.68 2.48 -21.25
C TYR A 116 -2.26 3.76 -21.86
N ARG A 117 -1.81 4.94 -21.41
CA ARG A 117 -2.30 6.22 -21.95
C ARG A 117 -1.87 6.46 -23.39
N ARG A 118 -0.69 5.99 -23.77
CA ARG A 118 -0.13 6.15 -25.13
C ARG A 118 -0.47 4.98 -26.04
N ALA A 119 -1.02 3.88 -25.51
CA ALA A 119 -1.51 2.78 -26.32
C ALA A 119 -2.76 3.22 -27.09
N ASN A 120 -2.57 3.53 -28.38
CA ASN A 120 -3.65 3.82 -29.30
C ASN A 120 -3.69 2.70 -30.35
N PRO A 121 -4.78 1.92 -30.44
CA PRO A 121 -4.88 0.85 -31.41
C PRO A 121 -4.61 1.38 -32.82
N LYS A 122 -5.20 2.51 -33.23
CA LYS A 122 -5.04 3.03 -34.61
C LYS A 122 -3.59 3.33 -35.03
N VAL A 123 -2.70 3.63 -34.08
CA VAL A 123 -1.31 4.04 -34.36
C VAL A 123 -0.33 2.86 -34.21
N GLY A 124 -0.71 1.79 -33.50
CA GLY A 124 0.17 0.65 -33.27
C GLY A 124 1.38 0.97 -32.38
N TRP A 125 2.44 0.17 -32.48
CA TRP A 125 3.62 0.29 -31.64
C TRP A 125 4.58 1.41 -32.10
N THR A 126 4.41 2.61 -31.55
CA THR A 126 5.33 3.74 -31.79
C THR A 126 6.73 3.52 -31.16
N PRO A 127 7.79 4.19 -31.66
CA PRO A 127 9.13 4.11 -31.06
C PRO A 127 9.14 4.52 -29.58
N GLU A 128 8.38 5.56 -29.22
CA GLU A 128 8.22 6.01 -27.83
C GLU A 128 7.54 4.96 -26.95
N LEU A 129 6.48 4.31 -27.46
CA LEU A 129 5.80 3.24 -26.73
C LEU A 129 6.72 2.03 -26.52
N LYS A 130 7.56 1.70 -27.52
CA LYS A 130 8.59 0.65 -27.39
C LYS A 130 9.64 1.02 -26.34
N LEU A 131 10.03 2.29 -26.23
CA LEU A 131 10.97 2.77 -25.20
C LEU A 131 10.35 2.71 -23.79
N ILE A 132 9.10 3.14 -23.63
CA ILE A 132 8.38 3.02 -22.34
C ILE A 132 8.20 1.54 -21.97
N HIS A 133 7.92 0.68 -22.95
CA HIS A 133 7.83 -0.75 -22.73
C HIS A 133 9.16 -1.36 -22.28
N SER A 134 10.26 -1.04 -22.97
CA SER A 134 11.57 -1.60 -22.63
C SER A 134 12.08 -1.11 -21.27
N THR A 135 11.81 0.15 -20.92
CA THR A 135 12.16 0.71 -19.59
C THR A 135 11.32 0.09 -18.47
N ALA A 136 10.02 -0.13 -18.68
CA ALA A 136 9.18 -0.87 -17.72
C ALA A 136 9.69 -2.30 -17.50
N TRP A 137 10.01 -3.03 -18.58
CA TRP A 137 10.57 -4.38 -18.48
C TRP A 137 11.96 -4.41 -17.84
N ALA A 138 12.76 -3.36 -18.00
CA ALA A 138 14.04 -3.23 -17.32
C ALA A 138 13.86 -3.10 -15.80
N LEU A 139 12.88 -2.30 -15.34
CA LEU A 139 12.55 -2.21 -13.91
C LEU A 139 12.05 -3.55 -13.36
N VAL A 140 11.17 -4.23 -14.09
CA VAL A 140 10.70 -5.58 -13.71
C VAL A 140 11.87 -6.55 -13.57
N ALA A 141 12.85 -6.50 -14.47
CA ALA A 141 14.05 -7.33 -14.38
C ALA A 141 14.93 -6.98 -13.16
N VAL A 142 15.05 -5.70 -12.81
CA VAL A 142 15.76 -5.25 -11.61
C VAL A 142 15.05 -5.77 -10.34
N SER A 143 13.73 -5.64 -10.27
CA SER A 143 12.91 -6.16 -9.15
C SER A 143 13.00 -7.68 -9.03
N ALA A 144 12.93 -8.41 -10.14
CA ALA A 144 13.12 -9.86 -10.17
C ALA A 144 14.50 -10.26 -9.66
N THR A 145 15.55 -9.54 -10.05
CA THR A 145 16.92 -9.80 -9.61
C THR A 145 17.09 -9.55 -8.11
N ALA A 146 16.53 -8.44 -7.60
CA ALA A 146 16.54 -8.15 -6.17
C ALA A 146 15.85 -9.26 -5.36
N ASN A 147 14.71 -9.77 -5.86
CA ASN A 147 13.99 -10.89 -5.26
C ASN A 147 14.77 -12.20 -5.26
N VAL A 148 15.53 -12.50 -6.32
CA VAL A 148 16.39 -13.69 -6.39
C VAL A 148 17.54 -13.60 -5.39
N ILE A 149 18.19 -12.43 -5.30
CA ILE A 149 19.35 -12.22 -4.40
C ILE A 149 18.92 -12.27 -2.93
N HIS A 150 17.76 -11.69 -2.61
CA HIS A 150 17.28 -11.56 -1.22
C HIS A 150 16.22 -12.60 -0.84
N ALA A 151 16.13 -13.69 -1.60
CA ALA A 151 15.24 -14.79 -1.27
C ALA A 151 15.66 -15.43 0.07
N PRO A 152 14.69 -15.82 0.93
CA PRO A 152 14.99 -16.39 2.25
C PRO A 152 15.69 -17.75 2.15
N ASN A 153 15.51 -18.47 1.03
CA ASN A 153 16.21 -19.72 0.74
C ASN A 153 16.37 -19.91 -0.78
N PRO A 154 17.37 -20.70 -1.23
CA PRO A 154 17.64 -20.90 -2.65
C PRO A 154 16.49 -21.55 -3.43
N VAL A 155 15.60 -22.27 -2.74
CA VAL A 155 14.42 -22.91 -3.35
C VAL A 155 13.35 -21.88 -3.71
N SER A 156 13.17 -20.85 -2.88
CA SER A 156 12.21 -19.76 -3.08
C SER A 156 12.68 -18.71 -4.09
N ALA A 157 13.99 -18.58 -4.30
CA ALA A 157 14.60 -17.63 -5.23
C ALA A 157 13.99 -17.64 -6.65
N PRO A 158 13.83 -18.80 -7.33
CA PRO A 158 13.20 -18.82 -8.65
C PRO A 158 11.74 -18.37 -8.61
N PHE A 159 10.98 -18.70 -7.56
CA PHE A 159 9.58 -18.31 -7.45
C PHE A 159 9.43 -16.80 -7.20
N LEU A 160 10.19 -16.24 -6.27
CA LEU A 160 10.17 -14.81 -5.96
C LEU A 160 10.65 -13.97 -7.14
N GLY A 161 11.64 -14.45 -7.91
CA GLY A 161 12.07 -13.79 -9.15
C GLY A 161 11.04 -13.81 -10.27
N LEU A 162 10.24 -14.89 -10.38
CA LEU A 162 9.22 -15.03 -11.43
C LEU A 162 7.95 -14.24 -11.16
N VAL A 163 7.62 -13.94 -9.91
CA VAL A 163 6.37 -13.24 -9.56
C VAL A 163 6.27 -11.83 -10.17
N PRO A 164 7.28 -10.94 -10.05
CA PRO A 164 7.25 -9.64 -10.74
C PRO A 164 7.15 -9.77 -12.27
N ILE A 165 7.83 -10.75 -12.84
CA ILE A 165 7.78 -11.04 -14.29
C ILE A 165 6.37 -11.47 -14.71
N GLY A 166 5.74 -12.36 -13.93
CA GLY A 166 4.38 -12.83 -14.17
C GLY A 166 3.35 -11.70 -14.06
N ALA A 167 3.48 -10.83 -13.05
CA ALA A 167 2.62 -9.66 -12.90
C ALA A 167 2.75 -8.70 -14.09
N ALA A 168 3.97 -8.37 -14.51
CA ALA A 168 4.23 -7.54 -15.68
C ALA A 168 3.73 -8.19 -16.99
N TRP A 169 3.81 -9.51 -17.10
CA TRP A 169 3.26 -10.25 -18.23
C TRP A 169 1.74 -10.08 -18.29
N VAL A 170 1.02 -10.29 -17.18
CA VAL A 170 -0.45 -10.14 -17.15
C VAL A 170 -0.86 -8.74 -17.60
N ILE A 171 -0.16 -7.71 -17.13
CA ILE A 171 -0.35 -6.32 -17.56
C ILE A 171 -0.09 -6.18 -19.09
N LYS A 172 0.96 -6.82 -19.61
CA LYS A 172 1.27 -6.82 -21.05
C LYS A 172 0.18 -7.50 -21.90
N LEU A 173 -0.42 -8.59 -21.43
CA LEU A 173 -1.49 -9.28 -22.18
C LEU A 173 -2.71 -8.38 -22.35
N GLU A 174 -3.08 -7.64 -21.31
CA GLU A 174 -4.17 -6.67 -21.40
C GLU A 174 -3.84 -5.52 -22.36
N LEU A 175 -2.59 -5.02 -22.31
CA LEU A 175 -2.12 -4.04 -23.29
C LEU A 175 -2.20 -4.59 -24.73
N GLN A 176 -1.80 -5.84 -24.95
CA GLN A 176 -1.88 -6.48 -26.27
C GLN A 176 -3.33 -6.66 -26.73
N ALA A 177 -4.24 -7.06 -25.84
CA ALA A 177 -5.67 -7.16 -26.13
C ALA A 177 -6.30 -5.80 -26.47
N ARG A 178 -5.77 -4.69 -25.91
CA ARG A 178 -6.22 -3.34 -26.26
C ARG A 178 -5.67 -2.86 -27.61
N MET A 179 -4.50 -3.37 -28.00
CA MET A 179 -3.85 -3.08 -29.28
C MET A 179 -4.29 -4.05 -30.40
N SER A 180 -5.11 -5.07 -30.10
CA SER A 180 -5.63 -6.01 -31.10
C SER A 180 -6.76 -5.38 -31.91
N GLY A 181 -6.36 -4.57 -32.88
CA GLY A 181 -7.22 -3.92 -33.87
C GLY A 181 -6.44 -3.20 -34.98
N SER A 182 -5.11 -3.31 -34.98
CA SER A 182 -4.21 -2.54 -35.82
C SER A 182 -3.07 -3.37 -36.40
N GLU A 183 -3.28 -4.67 -36.53
CA GLU A 183 -2.27 -5.55 -37.12
C GLU A 183 -2.28 -5.39 -38.65
N GLN A 184 -1.55 -4.38 -39.14
CA GLN A 184 -0.79 -4.60 -40.37
C GLN A 184 0.40 -5.46 -39.98
N VAL A 185 0.23 -6.75 -40.26
CA VAL A 185 1.24 -7.79 -40.13
C VAL A 185 2.36 -7.48 -41.10
N ASP A 186 3.44 -6.91 -40.58
CA ASP A 186 4.76 -7.02 -41.22
C ASP A 186 5.38 -8.35 -40.79
N GLU A 187 4.88 -9.43 -41.39
CA GLU A 187 5.55 -10.73 -41.38
C GLU A 187 6.71 -10.68 -42.35
N SER A 188 7.90 -10.39 -41.84
CA SER A 188 9.16 -10.70 -42.50
C SER A 188 10.32 -10.86 -41.50
N LYS A 189 10.37 -12.08 -40.95
CA LYS A 189 11.57 -12.83 -40.49
C LYS A 189 12.27 -12.40 -39.19
N ALA A 190 12.50 -13.44 -38.38
CA ALA A 190 13.19 -13.54 -37.08
C ALA A 190 12.37 -13.10 -35.85
N GLY A 191 11.62 -14.05 -35.27
CA GLY A 191 10.66 -13.81 -34.19
C GLY A 191 11.24 -13.32 -32.84
N PRO A 192 10.43 -12.57 -32.07
CA PRO A 192 10.83 -11.81 -30.87
C PRO A 192 11.24 -12.66 -29.66
N VAL A 193 10.86 -13.94 -29.62
CA VAL A 193 11.28 -14.88 -28.57
C VAL A 193 12.79 -15.17 -28.65
N ARG A 194 13.37 -15.19 -29.86
CA ARG A 194 14.82 -15.38 -30.06
C ARG A 194 15.62 -14.10 -29.78
N LEU A 195 14.98 -12.93 -29.93
CA LEU A 195 15.50 -11.64 -29.45
C LEU A 195 15.45 -11.51 -27.93
N LEU A 196 14.44 -12.07 -27.26
CA LEU A 196 14.40 -12.17 -25.79
C LEU A 196 15.48 -13.11 -25.24
N VAL A 197 15.75 -14.24 -25.91
CA VAL A 197 16.90 -15.12 -25.60
C VAL A 197 18.25 -14.43 -25.88
N LEU A 198 18.32 -13.57 -26.90
CA LEU A 198 19.51 -12.77 -27.21
C LEU A 198 19.68 -11.54 -26.30
N LEU A 199 18.60 -10.95 -25.79
CA LEU A 199 18.64 -9.90 -24.76
C LEU A 199 18.93 -10.49 -23.39
N TRP A 200 18.44 -11.70 -23.09
CA TRP A 200 18.77 -12.44 -21.88
C TRP A 200 20.25 -12.85 -21.84
N THR A 201 20.81 -13.29 -22.99
CA THR A 201 22.25 -13.56 -23.10
C THR A 201 23.10 -12.28 -23.10
N LYS A 202 22.61 -11.15 -23.64
CA LYS A 202 23.25 -9.82 -23.46
C LYS A 202 23.09 -9.26 -22.04
N GLY A 203 22.01 -9.57 -21.34
CA GLY A 203 21.79 -9.19 -19.94
C GLY A 203 22.75 -9.91 -19.01
N TRP A 204 23.03 -11.19 -19.28
CA TRP A 204 24.15 -11.91 -18.66
C TRP A 204 25.50 -11.31 -19.07
N ALA A 205 25.70 -10.89 -20.32
CA ALA A 205 26.93 -10.18 -20.74
C ALA A 205 27.11 -8.81 -20.04
N ALA A 206 26.02 -8.13 -19.67
CA ALA A 206 26.03 -6.88 -18.89
C ALA A 206 26.22 -7.13 -17.38
N ALA A 207 25.73 -8.25 -16.83
CA ALA A 207 26.13 -8.71 -15.50
C ALA A 207 27.63 -9.06 -15.45
N PHE A 208 28.19 -9.63 -16.53
CA PHE A 208 29.64 -9.75 -16.74
C PHE A 208 30.33 -8.40 -17.04
N SER A 209 29.57 -7.35 -17.40
CA SER A 209 30.07 -5.97 -17.57
C SER A 209 30.23 -5.21 -16.26
N GLY A 210 29.41 -5.54 -15.25
CA GLY A 210 29.60 -5.08 -13.86
C GLY A 210 30.80 -5.73 -13.17
N LEU A 211 31.34 -6.81 -13.76
CA LEU A 211 32.68 -7.32 -13.54
C LEU A 211 33.75 -6.64 -14.44
N GLY A 212 33.39 -5.59 -15.20
CA GLY A 212 34.28 -4.71 -15.98
C GLY A 212 34.32 -4.89 -17.51
N LEU A 213 33.18 -5.03 -18.21
CA LEU A 213 33.12 -5.35 -19.66
C LEU A 213 31.84 -4.86 -20.40
N ASP A 214 31.70 -3.59 -20.77
CA ASP A 214 30.60 -3.19 -21.68
C ASP A 214 30.88 -3.67 -23.14
N PRO A 215 29.97 -4.38 -23.83
CA PRO A 215 30.27 -5.06 -25.11
C PRO A 215 30.10 -4.24 -26.40
N LYS A 216 29.76 -2.93 -26.38
CA LYS A 216 29.54 -2.16 -27.63
C LYS A 216 30.02 -0.70 -27.69
N SER A 217 30.68 -0.15 -26.68
CA SER A 217 31.21 1.22 -26.74
C SER A 217 32.71 1.24 -27.04
N THR A 218 33.10 1.27 -28.31
CA THR A 218 34.51 1.47 -28.72
C THR A 218 35.01 2.92 -28.54
N SER A 219 34.18 3.82 -28.00
CA SER A 219 34.48 5.26 -27.87
C SER A 219 34.73 5.76 -26.44
N GLY A 220 34.43 4.97 -25.40
CA GLY A 220 34.71 5.39 -24.02
C GLY A 220 36.19 5.20 -23.67
N GLN A 221 36.83 6.21 -23.05
CA GLN A 221 38.23 6.13 -22.58
C GLN A 221 38.49 4.86 -21.73
N VAL A 222 37.51 4.42 -20.96
CA VAL A 222 37.58 3.19 -20.15
C VAL A 222 37.49 1.92 -21.00
N ALA A 223 36.60 1.88 -22.00
CA ALA A 223 36.47 0.75 -22.91
C ALA A 223 37.74 0.58 -23.77
N ARG A 224 38.28 1.70 -24.26
CA ARG A 224 39.58 1.76 -24.92
C ARG A 224 40.71 1.24 -24.02
N ALA A 225 40.81 1.73 -22.78
CA ALA A 225 41.80 1.23 -21.81
C ALA A 225 41.67 -0.28 -21.53
N THR A 226 40.45 -0.82 -21.47
CA THR A 226 40.23 -2.28 -21.27
C THR A 226 40.55 -3.11 -22.51
N LEU A 227 40.26 -2.59 -23.71
CA LEU A 227 40.68 -3.20 -24.98
C LEU A 227 42.21 -3.24 -25.08
N ALA A 228 42.88 -2.14 -24.74
CA ALA A 228 44.34 -2.08 -24.67
C ALA A 228 44.92 -3.09 -23.66
N LYS A 229 44.34 -3.16 -22.45
CA LYS A 229 44.75 -4.14 -21.43
C LYS A 229 44.56 -5.58 -21.92
N LYS A 230 43.45 -5.88 -22.60
CA LYS A 230 43.14 -7.19 -23.15
C LYS A 230 44.10 -7.59 -24.28
N ALA A 231 44.45 -6.65 -25.16
CA ALA A 231 45.46 -6.86 -26.20
C ALA A 231 46.84 -7.11 -25.58
N ALA A 232 47.24 -6.34 -24.56
CA ALA A 232 48.48 -6.54 -23.82
C ALA A 232 48.57 -7.93 -23.16
N THR A 233 47.50 -8.39 -22.46
CA THR A 233 47.47 -9.73 -21.86
C THR A 233 47.59 -10.84 -22.91
N ARG A 234 46.98 -10.67 -24.10
CA ARG A 234 47.04 -11.68 -25.16
C ARG A 234 48.42 -11.73 -25.82
N LEU A 235 49.06 -10.57 -26.02
CA LEU A 235 50.44 -10.48 -26.49
C LEU A 235 51.43 -11.10 -25.51
N PHE A 236 51.25 -10.87 -24.21
CA PHE A 236 52.07 -11.51 -23.18
C PHE A 236 51.96 -13.04 -23.21
N LYS A 237 50.73 -13.59 -23.32
CA LYS A 237 50.52 -15.04 -23.45
C LYS A 237 51.15 -15.61 -24.72
N LEU A 238 51.07 -14.88 -25.83
CA LEU A 238 51.73 -15.27 -27.08
C LEU A 238 53.26 -15.29 -26.91
N ARG A 239 53.86 -14.25 -26.29
CA ARG A 239 55.29 -14.20 -26.00
C ARG A 239 55.74 -15.39 -25.14
N LYS A 240 55.02 -15.68 -24.06
CA LYS A 240 55.33 -16.83 -23.18
C LYS A 240 55.25 -18.17 -23.94
N ALA A 241 54.26 -18.33 -24.80
CA ALA A 241 54.13 -19.53 -25.64
C ALA A 241 55.26 -19.63 -26.68
N LEU A 242 55.70 -18.52 -27.26
CA LEU A 242 56.87 -18.48 -28.15
C LEU A 242 58.15 -18.88 -27.42
N GLU A 243 58.36 -18.40 -26.20
CA GLU A 243 59.52 -18.79 -25.36
C GLU A 243 59.47 -20.28 -24.98
N GLN A 244 58.30 -20.81 -24.65
CA GLN A 244 58.11 -22.24 -24.37
C GLN A 244 58.32 -23.10 -25.61
N HIS A 245 57.82 -22.67 -26.76
CA HIS A 245 58.03 -23.34 -28.04
C HIS A 245 59.53 -23.35 -28.44
N ALA A 246 60.24 -22.25 -28.22
CA ALA A 246 61.70 -22.18 -28.44
C ALA A 246 62.46 -23.19 -27.55
N LYS A 247 62.07 -23.32 -26.27
CA LYS A 247 62.64 -24.32 -25.35
C LYS A 247 62.32 -25.76 -25.77
N LEU A 248 61.14 -26.01 -26.32
CA LEU A 248 60.76 -27.33 -26.84
C LEU A 248 61.52 -27.71 -28.10
N ILE A 249 61.82 -26.74 -28.99
CA ILE A 249 62.68 -26.96 -30.16
C ILE A 249 64.11 -27.30 -29.75
N GLN A 250 64.63 -26.66 -28.68
CA GLN A 250 65.98 -26.94 -28.17
C GLN A 250 66.10 -28.31 -27.48
N ASN A 251 65.00 -28.83 -26.93
CA ASN A 251 64.98 -30.15 -26.30
C ASN A 251 64.85 -31.28 -27.34
N GLN A 252 65.97 -31.89 -27.71
CA GLN A 252 66.06 -32.98 -28.71
C GLN A 252 65.20 -34.23 -28.41
N LYS A 253 64.70 -34.41 -27.18
CA LYS A 253 63.86 -35.53 -26.76
C LYS A 253 62.35 -35.25 -26.81
N ALA A 254 61.92 -34.05 -27.21
CA ALA A 254 60.51 -33.72 -27.32
C ALA A 254 59.83 -34.60 -28.39
N LYS A 255 58.72 -35.26 -28.05
CA LYS A 255 58.01 -36.13 -28.99
C LYS A 255 57.40 -35.27 -30.10
N ARG A 256 57.41 -35.75 -31.35
CA ARG A 256 56.82 -35.05 -32.51
C ARG A 256 55.37 -34.59 -32.28
N LYS A 257 54.62 -35.32 -31.45
CA LYS A 257 53.24 -34.95 -31.05
C LYS A 257 53.18 -33.70 -30.18
N ASP A 258 54.14 -33.52 -29.28
CA ASP A 258 54.18 -32.37 -28.36
C ASP A 258 54.59 -31.10 -29.11
N LEU A 259 55.49 -31.22 -30.08
CA LEU A 259 55.84 -30.13 -31.00
C LEU A 259 54.65 -29.71 -31.88
N ALA A 260 53.92 -30.67 -32.46
CA ALA A 260 52.74 -30.39 -33.29
C ALA A 260 51.61 -29.72 -32.47
N ALA A 261 51.41 -30.16 -31.22
CA ALA A 261 50.45 -29.53 -30.31
C ALA A 261 50.87 -28.10 -29.96
N ALA A 262 52.15 -27.87 -29.66
CA ALA A 262 52.68 -26.55 -29.33
C ALA A 262 52.59 -25.56 -30.51
N VAL A 263 52.85 -26.01 -31.75
CA VAL A 263 52.66 -25.18 -32.96
C VAL A 263 51.19 -24.77 -33.12
N LYS A 264 50.26 -25.74 -32.97
CA LYS A 264 48.81 -25.47 -33.10
C LYS A 264 48.30 -24.50 -32.02
N GLU A 265 48.80 -24.63 -30.80
CA GLU A 265 48.49 -23.72 -29.70
C GLU A 265 49.04 -22.32 -29.97
N LEU A 266 50.27 -22.22 -30.47
CA LEU A 266 50.92 -20.96 -30.85
C LEU A 266 50.15 -20.23 -31.95
N ASP A 267 49.69 -20.94 -32.98
CA ASP A 267 48.86 -20.35 -34.05
C ASP A 267 47.51 -19.84 -33.52
N ALA A 268 46.87 -20.58 -32.61
CA ALA A 268 45.62 -20.16 -31.98
C ALA A 268 45.83 -18.91 -31.11
N LEU A 269 46.94 -18.83 -30.38
CA LEU A 269 47.32 -17.65 -29.59
C LEU A 269 47.67 -16.47 -30.49
N ARG A 270 48.33 -16.69 -31.63
CA ARG A 270 48.67 -15.65 -32.60
C ARG A 270 47.41 -15.00 -33.16
N ARG A 271 46.45 -15.79 -33.65
CA ARG A 271 45.15 -15.29 -34.14
C ARG A 271 44.38 -14.50 -33.08
N ARG A 272 44.40 -14.97 -31.83
CA ARG A 272 43.75 -14.28 -30.69
C ARG A 272 44.44 -12.97 -30.30
N ALA A 273 45.77 -12.90 -30.41
CA ALA A 273 46.53 -11.69 -30.15
C ALA A 273 46.31 -10.65 -31.27
N THR A 274 46.41 -11.06 -32.53
CA THR A 274 46.13 -10.19 -33.70
C THR A 274 44.71 -9.62 -33.64
N SER A 275 43.70 -10.48 -33.44
CA SER A 275 42.31 -10.01 -33.32
C SER A 275 42.08 -9.08 -32.11
N ALA A 276 42.85 -9.22 -31.03
CA ALA A 276 42.75 -8.32 -29.89
C ALA A 276 43.42 -6.96 -30.16
N MET A 277 44.55 -6.96 -30.88
CA MET A 277 45.24 -5.74 -31.32
C MET A 277 44.41 -4.93 -32.33
N ASP A 278 43.79 -5.61 -33.30
CA ASP A 278 42.93 -4.97 -34.29
C ASP A 278 41.71 -4.32 -33.62
N ARG A 279 41.13 -4.99 -32.62
CA ARG A 279 39.99 -4.45 -31.85
C ARG A 279 40.34 -3.31 -30.91
N SER A 280 41.60 -3.17 -30.52
CA SER A 280 42.07 -2.02 -29.74
C SER A 280 42.56 -0.88 -30.64
N ASP A 281 42.34 -0.95 -31.95
CA ASP A 281 42.83 0.00 -32.95
C ASP A 281 44.34 0.28 -32.82
N PHE A 282 45.12 -0.75 -32.44
CA PHE A 282 46.56 -0.62 -32.11
C PHE A 282 47.39 -0.02 -33.26
N ALA A 283 46.98 -0.22 -34.51
CA ALA A 283 47.69 0.29 -35.68
C ALA A 283 47.25 1.71 -36.11
N LEU A 284 46.07 2.16 -35.66
CA LEU A 284 45.42 3.40 -36.11
C LEU A 284 45.42 4.49 -35.03
N ASP A 285 45.38 4.11 -33.74
CA ASP A 285 45.35 5.02 -32.60
C ASP A 285 46.65 4.90 -31.79
N SER A 286 47.48 5.95 -31.85
CA SER A 286 48.75 6.02 -31.13
C SER A 286 48.61 5.98 -29.61
N ALA A 287 47.50 6.47 -29.06
CA ALA A 287 47.24 6.44 -27.62
C ALA A 287 46.89 5.02 -27.16
N GLN A 288 46.13 4.26 -27.96
CA GLN A 288 45.87 2.84 -27.69
C GLN A 288 47.11 1.98 -27.86
N ALA A 289 47.90 2.22 -28.90
CA ALA A 289 49.17 1.53 -29.10
C ALA A 289 50.08 1.68 -27.88
N LEU A 290 50.19 2.91 -27.38
CA LEU A 290 51.00 3.23 -26.21
C LEU A 290 50.43 2.63 -24.92
N ALA A 291 49.11 2.58 -24.76
CA ALA A 291 48.46 1.92 -23.63
C ALA A 291 48.68 0.39 -23.62
N VAL A 292 48.63 -0.26 -24.80
CA VAL A 292 48.94 -1.69 -24.96
C VAL A 292 50.41 -1.96 -24.59
N LEU A 293 51.34 -1.11 -25.04
CA LEU A 293 52.76 -1.24 -24.74
C LEU A 293 53.08 -1.01 -23.27
N ARG A 294 52.46 -0.02 -22.61
CA ARG A 294 52.57 0.18 -21.15
C ARG A 294 52.02 -1.01 -20.38
N GLY A 295 50.89 -1.57 -20.83
CA GLY A 295 50.35 -2.81 -20.28
C GLY A 295 51.34 -3.95 -20.42
N LEU A 296 51.94 -4.17 -21.58
CA LEU A 296 52.90 -5.25 -21.79
C LEU A 296 54.18 -5.08 -20.95
N ALA A 297 54.71 -3.85 -20.86
CA ALA A 297 55.87 -3.51 -20.05
C ALA A 297 55.59 -3.75 -18.56
N GLY A 298 54.43 -3.30 -18.08
CA GLY A 298 53.98 -3.53 -16.71
C GLY A 298 53.90 -5.01 -16.35
N TRP A 299 53.47 -5.88 -17.28
CA TRP A 299 53.35 -7.32 -17.05
C TRP A 299 54.66 -8.10 -17.15
N THR A 300 55.65 -7.57 -17.85
CA THR A 300 56.97 -8.22 -18.03
C THR A 300 57.96 -7.83 -16.95
N ARG A 301 57.73 -6.71 -16.26
CA ARG A 301 58.56 -6.19 -15.17
C ARG A 301 57.86 -6.19 -13.81
N VAL A 302 56.77 -6.96 -13.65
CA VAL A 302 56.05 -7.07 -12.36
C VAL A 302 57.00 -7.54 -11.26
N ASP A 303 57.89 -8.48 -11.57
CA ASP A 303 58.86 -9.01 -10.61
C ASP A 303 59.90 -7.95 -10.23
N ASP A 304 60.38 -7.15 -11.20
CA ASP A 304 61.31 -6.03 -10.93
C ASP A 304 60.63 -4.94 -10.07
N VAL A 305 59.36 -4.63 -10.35
CA VAL A 305 58.56 -3.66 -9.56
C VAL A 305 58.26 -4.19 -8.16
N ALA A 306 58.02 -5.49 -8.01
CA ALA A 306 57.71 -6.12 -6.72
C ALA A 306 58.97 -6.35 -5.85
N THR A 307 60.17 -6.33 -6.44
CA THR A 307 61.43 -6.57 -5.74
C THR A 307 62.32 -5.34 -5.59
N VAL A 308 61.97 -4.21 -6.22
CA VAL A 308 62.69 -2.94 -6.03
C VAL A 308 62.60 -2.48 -4.59
N ASP A 309 63.77 -2.21 -4.01
CA ASP A 309 63.87 -1.64 -2.67
C ASP A 309 63.39 -0.19 -2.68
N THR A 310 62.22 0.03 -2.09
CA THR A 310 61.56 1.34 -2.02
C THR A 310 62.36 2.41 -1.27
N SER A 311 63.43 2.03 -0.57
CA SER A 311 64.34 2.96 0.09
C SER A 311 65.39 3.58 -0.85
N ASN A 312 65.61 3.02 -2.05
CA ASN A 312 66.57 3.53 -3.03
C ASN A 312 65.88 4.38 -4.11
N THR A 313 65.65 5.66 -3.81
CA THR A 313 64.92 6.61 -4.68
C THR A 313 65.45 6.69 -6.13
N PRO A 314 66.77 6.72 -6.40
CA PRO A 314 67.30 6.69 -7.77
C PRO A 314 66.91 5.45 -8.58
N GLU A 315 66.87 4.29 -7.92
CA GLU A 315 66.55 3.01 -8.55
C GLU A 315 65.04 2.90 -8.83
N VAL A 316 64.21 3.37 -7.91
CA VAL A 316 62.76 3.54 -8.10
C VAL A 316 62.48 4.52 -9.25
N MET A 317 63.17 5.65 -9.32
CA MET A 317 62.99 6.65 -10.39
C MET A 317 63.42 6.10 -11.75
N LYS A 318 64.55 5.39 -11.83
CA LYS A 318 65.00 4.73 -13.05
C LYS A 318 64.02 3.64 -13.50
N LEU A 319 63.50 2.84 -12.56
CA LEU A 319 62.47 1.84 -12.85
C LEU A 319 61.17 2.52 -13.34
N MET A 320 60.77 3.65 -12.75
CA MET A 320 59.61 4.43 -13.20
C MET A 320 59.82 5.05 -14.58
N GLU A 321 61.01 5.56 -14.89
CA GLU A 321 61.36 6.09 -16.22
C GLU A 321 61.44 4.99 -17.29
N GLU A 322 61.92 3.80 -16.94
CA GLU A 322 61.99 2.68 -17.89
C GLU A 322 60.63 1.97 -18.08
N VAL A 323 59.76 1.94 -17.06
CA VAL A 323 58.38 1.42 -17.17
C VAL A 323 57.44 2.43 -17.83
N ALA A 324 57.69 3.73 -17.66
CA ALA A 324 57.01 4.80 -18.38
C ALA A 324 57.71 5.05 -19.72
N ILE A 325 57.32 4.31 -20.77
CA ILE A 325 57.74 4.65 -22.14
C ILE A 325 57.25 6.08 -22.52
N LEU A 326 58.19 7.00 -22.33
CA LEU A 326 58.52 8.34 -22.85
C LEU A 326 57.56 9.57 -22.84
N PRO A 327 58.13 10.80 -22.66
CA PRO A 327 57.50 12.14 -22.64
C PRO A 327 56.67 12.61 -23.84
N SER A 328 56.52 11.83 -24.92
CA SER A 328 55.77 12.21 -26.12
C SER A 328 54.25 12.22 -25.91
N ALA A 329 53.73 11.46 -24.94
CA ALA A 329 52.29 11.37 -24.64
C ALA A 329 51.70 12.68 -24.07
N LYS A 330 52.47 13.45 -23.29
CA LYS A 330 52.01 14.73 -22.72
C LYS A 330 51.80 15.83 -23.78
N ARG A 331 52.47 15.74 -24.92
CA ARG A 331 52.29 16.71 -26.03
C ARG A 331 51.05 16.40 -26.88
N ILE A 332 50.63 15.14 -26.94
CA ILE A 332 49.45 14.72 -27.71
C ILE A 332 48.17 15.00 -26.92
N GLU A 333 48.12 14.67 -25.61
CA GLU A 333 46.97 14.98 -24.76
C GLU A 333 46.68 16.48 -24.62
N ALA A 334 47.73 17.33 -24.68
CA ALA A 334 47.55 18.78 -24.62
C ALA A 334 46.99 19.38 -25.93
N ALA A 335 47.28 18.75 -27.08
CA ALA A 335 46.77 19.18 -28.37
C ALA A 335 45.30 18.76 -28.57
N GLU A 336 44.93 17.56 -28.11
CA GLU A 336 43.54 17.07 -28.20
C GLU A 336 42.58 17.88 -27.34
N ARG A 337 42.96 18.28 -26.12
CA ARG A 337 42.10 19.14 -25.28
C ARG A 337 41.89 20.55 -25.85
N ALA A 338 42.84 21.07 -26.63
CA ALA A 338 42.66 22.35 -27.30
C ALA A 338 41.67 22.24 -28.47
N ALA A 339 41.76 21.17 -29.26
CA ALA A 339 40.84 20.91 -30.36
C ALA A 339 39.41 20.62 -29.90
N GLU A 340 39.22 19.88 -28.80
CA GLU A 340 37.88 19.60 -28.25
C GLU A 340 37.15 20.86 -27.74
N LEU A 341 37.89 21.88 -27.29
CA LEU A 341 37.32 23.15 -26.83
C LEU A 341 36.92 24.06 -28.00
N GLU A 342 37.67 24.04 -29.10
CA GLU A 342 37.32 24.77 -30.33
C GLU A 342 36.07 24.19 -30.99
N GLU A 343 35.97 22.86 -31.09
CA GLU A 343 34.81 22.18 -31.69
C GLU A 343 33.52 22.43 -30.88
N GLN A 344 33.62 22.54 -29.54
CA GLN A 344 32.47 22.89 -28.70
C GLN A 344 32.03 24.34 -28.87
N ALA A 345 32.98 25.26 -29.11
CA ALA A 345 32.67 26.66 -29.38
C ALA A 345 31.99 26.83 -30.76
N GLU A 346 32.44 26.10 -31.78
CA GLU A 346 31.84 26.11 -33.11
C GLU A 346 30.40 25.57 -33.09
N ARG A 347 30.16 24.42 -32.45
CA ARG A 347 28.79 23.86 -32.34
C ARG A 347 27.83 24.76 -31.54
N ALA A 348 28.33 25.52 -30.56
CA ALA A 348 27.53 26.48 -29.83
C ALA A 348 27.17 27.71 -30.68
N ALA A 349 28.07 28.16 -31.54
CA ALA A 349 27.83 29.26 -32.48
C ALA A 349 26.85 28.84 -33.59
N GLU A 350 26.98 27.63 -34.15
CA GLU A 350 26.04 27.09 -35.14
C GLU A 350 24.62 26.96 -34.57
N ALA A 351 24.48 26.48 -33.33
CA ALA A 351 23.17 26.37 -32.67
C ALA A 351 22.51 27.75 -32.43
N GLN A 352 23.30 28.80 -32.19
CA GLN A 352 22.79 30.16 -32.08
C GLN A 352 22.32 30.71 -33.43
N ALA A 353 23.12 30.51 -34.49
CA ALA A 353 22.77 30.93 -35.85
C ALA A 353 21.51 30.21 -36.38
N GLU A 354 21.34 28.92 -36.11
CA GLU A 354 20.13 28.18 -36.48
C GLU A 354 18.89 28.67 -35.74
N ALA A 355 19.03 29.01 -34.45
CA ALA A 355 17.94 29.55 -33.64
C ALA A 355 17.51 30.95 -34.10
N GLU A 356 18.45 31.79 -34.53
CA GLU A 356 18.16 33.11 -35.12
C GLU A 356 17.50 32.97 -36.49
N ALA A 357 18.01 32.12 -37.38
CA ALA A 357 17.41 31.85 -38.68
C ALA A 357 16.01 31.22 -38.58
N ALA A 358 15.73 30.46 -37.52
CA ALA A 358 14.39 29.92 -37.25
C ALA A 358 13.41 31.01 -36.76
N ARG A 359 13.91 32.01 -36.01
CA ARG A 359 13.11 33.17 -35.59
C ARG A 359 12.74 34.06 -36.77
N GLU A 360 13.69 34.34 -37.67
CA GLU A 360 13.44 35.15 -38.87
C GLU A 360 12.39 34.48 -39.78
N ARG A 361 12.51 33.17 -40.04
CA ARG A 361 11.50 32.42 -40.81
C ARG A 361 10.11 32.48 -40.17
N ALA A 362 10.01 32.38 -38.85
CA ALA A 362 8.74 32.48 -38.15
C ALA A 362 8.14 33.90 -38.18
N GLU A 363 8.96 34.95 -38.31
CA GLU A 363 8.48 36.33 -38.50
C GLU A 363 8.04 36.59 -39.94
N GLU A 364 8.74 36.02 -40.93
CA GLU A 364 8.35 36.08 -42.34
C GLU A 364 7.02 35.36 -42.60
N GLU A 365 6.83 34.17 -42.04
CA GLU A 365 5.57 33.43 -42.13
C GLU A 365 4.39 34.20 -41.49
N LYS A 366 4.64 34.91 -40.38
CA LYS A 366 3.62 35.78 -39.77
C LYS A 366 3.27 36.97 -40.65
N ARG A 367 4.25 37.58 -41.33
CA ARG A 367 3.99 38.68 -42.26
C ARG A 367 3.21 38.19 -43.48
N ALA A 368 3.59 37.06 -44.07
CA ALA A 368 2.89 36.44 -45.18
C ALA A 368 1.42 36.10 -44.82
N ALA A 369 1.19 35.54 -43.63
CA ALA A 369 -0.17 35.24 -43.16
C ALA A 369 -1.03 36.50 -42.91
N VAL A 370 -0.42 37.61 -42.50
CA VAL A 370 -1.12 38.90 -42.36
C VAL A 370 -1.47 39.49 -43.73
N GLU A 371 -0.56 39.40 -44.71
CA GLU A 371 -0.79 39.85 -46.08
C GLU A 371 -1.86 39.00 -46.79
N GLU A 372 -1.84 37.68 -46.63
CA GLU A 372 -2.85 36.77 -47.18
C GLU A 372 -4.24 37.04 -46.58
N LYS A 373 -4.30 37.31 -45.27
CA LYS A 373 -5.55 37.71 -44.61
C LYS A 373 -6.06 39.06 -45.12
N ALA A 374 -5.18 40.02 -45.37
CA ALA A 374 -5.56 41.32 -45.95
C ALA A 374 -6.09 41.16 -47.38
N ALA A 375 -5.44 40.32 -48.20
CA ALA A 375 -5.89 40.00 -49.55
C ALA A 375 -7.26 39.28 -49.56
N ALA A 376 -7.50 38.36 -48.61
CA ALA A 376 -8.78 37.67 -48.48
C ALA A 376 -9.92 38.62 -48.04
N VAL A 377 -9.63 39.62 -47.22
CA VAL A 377 -10.61 40.65 -46.85
C VAL A 377 -10.93 41.56 -48.04
N ALA A 378 -9.91 42.01 -48.78
CA ALA A 378 -10.11 42.82 -49.99
C ALA A 378 -10.91 42.06 -51.07
N ALA A 379 -10.60 40.78 -51.31
CA ALA A 379 -11.36 39.94 -52.26
C ALA A 379 -12.82 39.75 -51.83
N ARG A 380 -13.10 39.73 -50.51
CA ARG A 380 -14.46 39.65 -49.99
C ARG A 380 -15.21 40.97 -50.18
N GLU A 381 -14.57 42.11 -49.95
CA GLU A 381 -15.17 43.43 -50.19
C GLU A 381 -15.48 43.62 -51.68
N GLU A 382 -14.58 43.23 -52.58
CA GLU A 382 -14.82 43.26 -54.03
C GLU A 382 -15.97 42.33 -54.45
N ALA A 383 -16.11 41.16 -53.84
CA ALA A 383 -17.21 40.24 -54.09
C ALA A 383 -18.56 40.79 -53.57
N GLU A 384 -18.56 41.45 -52.41
CA GLU A 384 -19.75 42.10 -51.86
C GLU A 384 -20.17 43.31 -52.73
N GLU A 385 -19.23 44.09 -53.25
CA GLU A 385 -19.50 45.16 -54.22
C GLU A 385 -20.01 44.63 -55.57
N ALA A 386 -19.45 43.52 -56.07
CA ALA A 386 -19.90 42.88 -57.29
C ALA A 386 -21.34 42.34 -57.15
N LEU A 387 -21.68 41.77 -55.99
CA LEU A 387 -23.04 41.32 -55.68
C LEU A 387 -24.01 42.51 -55.55
N ALA A 388 -23.58 43.63 -54.96
CA ALA A 388 -24.40 44.84 -54.89
C ALA A 388 -24.69 45.43 -56.29
N LYS A 389 -23.68 45.48 -57.16
CA LYS A 389 -23.84 45.91 -58.56
C LYS A 389 -24.75 44.96 -59.36
N ALA A 390 -24.58 43.65 -59.18
CA ALA A 390 -25.46 42.65 -59.80
C ALA A 390 -26.91 42.78 -59.31
N ALA A 391 -27.14 43.06 -58.02
CA ALA A 391 -28.48 43.31 -57.49
C ALA A 391 -29.12 44.58 -58.11
N GLU A 392 -28.38 45.67 -58.24
CA GLU A 392 -28.87 46.87 -58.93
C GLU A 392 -29.16 46.64 -60.42
N GLU A 393 -28.34 45.85 -61.11
CA GLU A 393 -28.56 45.47 -62.51
C GLU A 393 -29.79 44.56 -62.67
N THR A 394 -30.04 43.66 -61.72
CA THR A 394 -31.27 42.84 -61.73
C THR A 394 -32.54 43.67 -61.48
N GLU A 395 -32.49 44.70 -60.63
CA GLU A 395 -33.63 45.61 -60.43
C GLU A 395 -33.84 46.53 -61.65
N LYS A 396 -32.76 47.00 -62.29
CA LYS A 396 -32.85 47.72 -63.57
C LYS A 396 -33.40 46.83 -64.69
N ALA A 397 -33.01 45.56 -64.74
CA ALA A 397 -33.51 44.58 -65.71
C ALA A 397 -34.99 44.23 -65.48
N LYS A 398 -35.46 44.16 -64.23
CA LYS A 398 -36.90 44.01 -63.93
C LYS A 398 -37.71 45.24 -64.35
N ALA A 399 -37.21 46.45 -64.06
CA ALA A 399 -37.85 47.69 -64.48
C ALA A 399 -37.85 47.90 -66.01
N GLU A 400 -36.89 47.31 -66.72
CA GLU A 400 -36.83 47.32 -68.18
C GLU A 400 -37.68 46.20 -68.81
N ALA A 401 -37.80 45.03 -68.16
CA ALA A 401 -38.71 43.96 -68.55
C ALA A 401 -40.19 44.38 -68.48
N GLU A 402 -40.59 45.13 -67.44
CA GLU A 402 -41.95 45.70 -67.33
C GLU A 402 -42.24 46.74 -68.42
N ARG A 403 -41.22 47.50 -68.87
CA ARG A 403 -41.36 48.40 -70.04
C ARG A 403 -41.35 47.65 -71.37
N ALA A 404 -40.65 46.52 -71.47
CA ALA A 404 -40.57 45.68 -72.65
C ALA A 404 -41.85 44.86 -72.90
N GLU A 405 -42.56 44.44 -71.87
CA GLU A 405 -43.90 43.82 -72.03
C GLU A 405 -44.93 44.82 -72.57
N GLY A 406 -44.85 46.09 -72.18
CA GLY A 406 -45.66 47.18 -72.76
C GLY A 406 -45.30 47.57 -74.20
N ALA A 407 -44.14 47.11 -74.71
CA ALA A 407 -43.69 47.31 -76.09
C ALA A 407 -43.93 46.08 -76.99
N ARG A 408 -43.88 44.86 -76.42
CA ARG A 408 -44.17 43.59 -77.14
C ARG A 408 -45.62 43.49 -77.62
N GLN A 409 -46.57 44.02 -76.84
CA GLN A 409 -47.98 44.14 -77.29
C GLN A 409 -48.17 45.12 -78.47
N ARG A 410 -47.22 46.03 -78.72
CA ARG A 410 -47.24 46.98 -79.85
C ARG A 410 -46.43 46.48 -81.06
N ALA A 411 -45.46 45.59 -80.85
CA ALA A 411 -44.60 45.02 -81.90
C ALA A 411 -45.23 43.82 -82.63
N GLU A 412 -46.08 43.01 -81.97
CA GLU A 412 -46.81 41.92 -82.64
C GLU A 412 -47.85 42.42 -83.65
N ALA A 413 -48.33 43.67 -83.50
CA ALA A 413 -49.18 44.34 -84.49
C ALA A 413 -48.41 44.81 -85.75
N ALA A 414 -47.08 44.95 -85.67
CA ALA A 414 -46.22 45.40 -86.78
C ALA A 414 -45.57 44.24 -87.56
N ARG A 415 -45.37 43.07 -86.93
CA ARG A 415 -44.78 41.89 -87.56
C ARG A 415 -45.63 41.24 -88.67
N LYS A 416 -46.95 41.45 -88.68
CA LYS A 416 -47.85 40.99 -89.76
C LYS A 416 -47.75 41.76 -91.08
N ARG A 417 -46.84 42.74 -91.21
CA ARG A 417 -46.63 43.52 -92.44
C ARG A 417 -45.23 43.46 -93.03
N ALA A 418 -44.30 42.71 -92.43
CA ALA A 418 -42.90 42.71 -92.83
C ALA A 418 -42.38 41.33 -93.28
N GLU A 419 -43.28 40.39 -93.59
CA GLU A 419 -42.95 39.07 -94.14
C GLU A 419 -43.06 39.00 -95.68
N SER A 420 -43.21 40.15 -96.37
CA SER A 420 -43.46 40.18 -97.82
C SER A 420 -42.38 40.82 -98.69
N GLU A 421 -41.13 40.97 -98.24
CA GLU A 421 -40.04 41.41 -99.12
C GLU A 421 -38.75 40.62 -98.87
N MET A 422 -38.53 39.70 -99.80
CA MET A 422 -37.48 38.69 -99.85
C MET A 422 -36.18 39.26 -100.46
N THR A 423 -35.08 38.63 -100.07
CA THR A 423 -33.88 38.30 -100.88
C THR A 423 -32.98 39.41 -101.41
N GLU A 424 -31.95 39.71 -100.61
CA GLU A 424 -30.54 39.71 -101.06
C GLU A 424 -29.73 38.85 -100.06
N GLU A 425 -29.90 37.53 -100.14
CA GLU A 425 -28.90 36.70 -100.80
C GLU A 425 -27.66 36.41 -99.94
N SER A 426 -27.83 35.34 -99.14
CA SER A 426 -27.21 34.03 -99.41
C SER A 426 -25.69 33.88 -99.34
N ARG A 427 -24.90 34.95 -99.32
CA ARG A 427 -23.46 34.89 -98.98
C ARG A 427 -23.20 34.97 -97.47
N ASN A 428 -24.02 35.73 -96.74
CA ASN A 428 -24.01 35.75 -95.28
C ASN A 428 -24.59 34.46 -94.66
N VAL A 429 -25.37 33.68 -95.42
CA VAL A 429 -26.03 32.47 -94.90
C VAL A 429 -25.05 31.33 -94.66
N ALA A 430 -23.99 31.19 -95.45
CA ALA A 430 -22.98 30.16 -95.22
C ALA A 430 -22.08 30.47 -94.00
N GLU A 431 -21.72 31.75 -93.80
CA GLU A 431 -20.94 32.16 -92.63
C GLU A 431 -21.78 32.19 -91.35
N LEU A 432 -23.07 32.56 -91.45
CA LEU A 432 -24.02 32.46 -90.36
C LEU A 432 -24.38 31.01 -90.03
N ALA A 433 -24.43 30.10 -91.02
CA ALA A 433 -24.64 28.67 -90.76
C ALA A 433 -23.45 28.07 -90.00
N ARG A 434 -22.21 28.41 -90.38
CA ARG A 434 -21.01 27.95 -89.64
C ARG A 434 -20.94 28.52 -88.22
N ARG A 435 -21.24 29.81 -88.05
CA ARG A 435 -21.33 30.42 -86.72
C ARG A 435 -22.50 29.86 -85.90
N ALA A 436 -23.63 29.53 -86.52
CA ALA A 436 -24.74 28.87 -85.85
C ALA A 436 -24.38 27.45 -85.40
N GLU A 437 -23.61 26.70 -86.19
CA GLU A 437 -23.13 25.36 -85.82
C GLU A 437 -22.08 25.44 -84.69
N GLU A 438 -21.14 26.40 -84.74
CA GLU A 438 -20.19 26.65 -83.66
C GLU A 438 -20.88 27.11 -82.35
N GLU A 439 -21.93 27.94 -82.44
CA GLU A 439 -22.72 28.35 -81.27
C GLU A 439 -23.64 27.22 -80.77
N GLN A 440 -24.14 26.36 -81.65
CA GLN A 440 -24.92 25.18 -81.28
C GLN A 440 -24.05 24.15 -80.56
N ASP A 441 -22.79 23.96 -80.99
CA ASP A 441 -21.79 23.14 -80.29
C ASP A 441 -21.38 23.71 -78.93
N LYS A 442 -21.36 25.04 -78.78
CA LYS A 442 -21.15 25.67 -77.47
C LYS A 442 -22.36 25.50 -76.56
N LEU A 443 -23.58 25.58 -77.10
CA LEU A 443 -24.81 25.38 -76.34
C LEU A 443 -24.98 23.92 -75.91
N THR A 444 -24.63 22.94 -76.74
CA THR A 444 -24.63 21.53 -76.34
C THR A 444 -23.59 21.26 -75.26
N LYS A 445 -22.37 21.79 -75.38
CA LYS A 445 -21.35 21.69 -74.32
C LYS A 445 -21.80 22.37 -73.02
N ALA A 446 -22.39 23.56 -73.09
CA ALA A 446 -22.93 24.25 -71.91
C ALA A 446 -24.11 23.48 -71.28
N ALA A 447 -24.95 22.84 -72.09
CA ALA A 447 -26.03 21.98 -71.60
C ALA A 447 -25.50 20.70 -70.94
N GLU A 448 -24.44 20.10 -71.50
CA GLU A 448 -23.74 18.96 -70.88
C GLU A 448 -23.05 19.34 -69.56
N GLU A 449 -22.43 20.52 -69.49
CA GLU A 449 -21.84 21.05 -68.26
C GLU A 449 -22.91 21.34 -67.20
N LEU A 450 -24.05 21.90 -67.60
CA LEU A 450 -25.19 22.14 -66.70
C LEU A 450 -25.79 20.82 -66.18
N ALA A 451 -25.90 19.79 -67.03
CA ALA A 451 -26.32 18.47 -66.61
C ALA A 451 -25.34 17.85 -65.59
N ARG A 452 -24.03 17.96 -65.81
CA ARG A 452 -23.02 17.50 -64.83
C ARG A 452 -23.11 18.24 -63.50
N VAL A 453 -23.36 19.54 -63.52
CA VAL A 453 -23.54 20.32 -62.28
C VAL A 453 -24.82 19.90 -61.55
N GLN A 454 -25.91 19.60 -62.27
CA GLN A 454 -27.14 19.08 -61.69
C GLN A 454 -26.95 17.71 -61.04
N ASP A 455 -26.19 16.81 -61.67
CA ASP A 455 -25.85 15.49 -61.11
C ASP A 455 -25.00 15.63 -59.83
N LEU A 456 -24.01 16.55 -59.83
CA LEU A 456 -23.21 16.84 -58.64
C LEU A 456 -24.04 17.43 -57.49
N ILE A 457 -25.02 18.28 -57.79
CA ILE A 457 -25.94 18.82 -56.79
C ILE A 457 -26.85 17.71 -56.22
N ALA A 458 -27.33 16.80 -57.08
CA ALA A 458 -28.12 15.65 -56.64
C ALA A 458 -27.30 14.73 -55.72
N GLU A 459 -26.06 14.41 -56.09
CA GLU A 459 -25.16 13.59 -55.27
C GLU A 459 -24.87 14.25 -53.91
N GLU A 460 -24.59 15.56 -53.87
CA GLU A 460 -24.39 16.29 -52.61
C GLU A 460 -25.66 16.37 -51.76
N SER A 461 -26.84 16.44 -52.37
CA SER A 461 -28.10 16.38 -51.63
C SER A 461 -28.30 15.02 -50.96
N GLU A 462 -27.95 13.92 -51.65
CA GLU A 462 -28.01 12.56 -51.11
C GLU A 462 -27.01 12.36 -49.97
N ARG A 463 -25.77 12.87 -50.13
CA ARG A 463 -24.75 12.90 -49.06
C ARG A 463 -25.26 13.65 -47.82
N ARG A 464 -25.93 14.79 -47.99
CA ARG A 464 -26.53 15.53 -46.87
C ARG A 464 -27.63 14.77 -46.16
N THR A 465 -28.50 14.06 -46.90
CA THR A 465 -29.55 13.24 -46.27
C THR A 465 -28.96 12.07 -45.49
N THR A 466 -27.91 11.44 -46.02
CA THR A 466 -27.18 10.36 -45.33
C THR A 466 -26.51 10.87 -44.06
N ALA A 467 -25.82 12.01 -44.13
CA ALA A 467 -25.21 12.64 -42.95
C ALA A 467 -26.26 13.03 -41.89
N ALA A 468 -27.44 13.49 -42.28
CA ALA A 468 -28.53 13.79 -41.35
C ALA A 468 -29.08 12.52 -40.66
N ALA A 469 -29.16 11.40 -41.38
CA ALA A 469 -29.52 10.10 -40.82
C ALA A 469 -28.46 9.59 -39.81
N GLU A 470 -27.18 9.81 -40.08
CA GLU A 470 -26.11 9.46 -39.14
C GLU A 470 -26.16 10.32 -37.87
N VAL A 471 -26.39 11.63 -37.98
CA VAL A 471 -26.52 12.52 -36.81
C VAL A 471 -27.71 12.14 -35.92
N THR A 472 -28.83 11.71 -36.52
CA THR A 472 -29.99 11.24 -35.75
C THR A 472 -29.71 9.93 -35.03
N SER A 473 -29.06 8.97 -35.70
CA SER A 473 -28.57 7.72 -35.07
C SER A 473 -27.62 7.98 -33.90
N ILE A 474 -26.66 8.91 -34.06
CA ILE A 474 -25.72 9.28 -32.98
C ILE A 474 -26.47 9.90 -31.80
N ARG A 475 -27.49 10.73 -32.03
CA ARG A 475 -28.32 11.29 -30.94
C ARG A 475 -29.09 10.22 -30.18
N GLU A 476 -29.61 9.20 -30.86
CA GLU A 476 -30.28 8.07 -30.21
C GLU A 476 -29.30 7.24 -29.37
N GLN A 477 -28.09 6.98 -29.89
CA GLN A 477 -27.03 6.30 -29.15
C GLN A 477 -26.61 7.09 -27.90
N LEU A 478 -26.46 8.41 -28.01
CA LEU A 478 -26.15 9.28 -26.87
C LEU A 478 -27.22 9.18 -25.79
N LYS A 479 -28.50 9.29 -26.17
CA LYS A 479 -29.63 9.19 -25.23
C LYS A 479 -29.69 7.82 -24.55
N ARG A 480 -29.37 6.75 -25.28
CA ARG A 480 -29.26 5.40 -24.72
C ARG A 480 -28.13 5.31 -23.69
N LEU A 481 -26.95 5.84 -23.99
CA LEU A 481 -25.81 5.85 -23.06
C LEU A 481 -26.09 6.71 -21.82
N GLU A 482 -26.80 7.83 -21.96
CA GLU A 482 -27.24 8.64 -20.82
C GLU A 482 -28.18 7.86 -19.89
N ASN A 483 -29.14 7.11 -20.46
CA ASN A 483 -30.04 6.26 -19.68
C ASN A 483 -29.30 5.09 -19.00
N GLU A 484 -28.37 4.45 -19.71
CA GLU A 484 -27.52 3.39 -19.14
C GLU A 484 -26.67 3.93 -17.99
N ARG A 485 -26.09 5.14 -18.15
CA ARG A 485 -25.35 5.81 -17.08
C ARG A 485 -26.23 6.15 -15.88
N ALA A 486 -27.43 6.69 -16.09
CA ALA A 486 -28.36 6.98 -15.00
C ALA A 486 -28.72 5.71 -14.20
N SER A 487 -29.00 4.60 -14.90
CA SER A 487 -29.26 3.31 -14.24
C SER A 487 -28.04 2.77 -13.48
N ALA A 488 -26.83 2.95 -14.02
CA ALA A 488 -25.61 2.58 -13.33
C ALA A 488 -25.39 3.43 -12.07
N GLU A 489 -25.64 4.74 -12.13
CA GLU A 489 -25.56 5.63 -10.97
C GLU A 489 -26.56 5.21 -9.88
N ASP A 490 -27.80 4.85 -10.23
CA ASP A 490 -28.80 4.35 -9.28
C ASP A 490 -28.39 3.01 -8.64
N THR A 491 -27.83 2.07 -9.41
CA THR A 491 -27.32 0.81 -8.84
C THR A 491 -26.13 1.03 -7.92
N THR A 492 -25.24 1.97 -8.23
CA THR A 492 -24.14 2.31 -7.30
C THR A 492 -24.67 2.94 -6.03
N ARG A 493 -25.68 3.81 -6.12
CA ARG A 493 -26.31 4.43 -4.95
C ARG A 493 -26.94 3.39 -4.05
N THR A 494 -27.75 2.47 -4.59
CA THR A 494 -28.37 1.40 -3.79
C THR A 494 -27.32 0.50 -3.13
N LYS A 495 -26.25 0.12 -3.84
CA LYS A 495 -25.15 -0.66 -3.27
C LYS A 495 -24.38 0.08 -2.19
N THR A 496 -24.21 1.40 -2.31
CA THR A 496 -23.59 2.21 -1.24
C THR A 496 -24.49 2.35 -0.02
N GLU A 497 -25.81 2.40 -0.20
CA GLU A 497 -26.77 2.40 0.90
C GLU A 497 -26.81 1.05 1.61
N GLU A 498 -26.77 -0.07 0.87
CA GLU A 498 -26.60 -1.41 1.43
C GLU A 498 -25.29 -1.55 2.22
N ALA A 499 -24.17 -1.07 1.68
CA ALA A 499 -22.88 -1.08 2.36
C ALA A 499 -22.89 -0.27 3.67
N ARG A 500 -23.56 0.89 3.68
CA ARG A 500 -23.72 1.67 4.93
C ARG A 500 -24.58 0.96 5.97
N ARG A 501 -25.61 0.22 5.55
CA ARG A 501 -26.44 -0.57 6.46
C ARG A 501 -25.62 -1.71 7.08
N THR A 502 -24.85 -2.43 6.28
CA THR A 502 -24.00 -3.51 6.79
C THR A 502 -22.87 -3.00 7.68
N GLU A 503 -22.27 -1.85 7.37
CA GLU A 503 -21.32 -1.18 8.27
C GLU A 503 -21.98 -0.84 9.63
N GLY A 504 -23.22 -0.32 9.62
CA GLY A 504 -23.98 -0.06 10.84
C GLY A 504 -24.29 -1.32 11.66
N GLU A 505 -24.60 -2.44 11.00
CA GLU A 505 -24.81 -3.74 11.67
C GLU A 505 -23.52 -4.29 12.27
N VAL A 506 -22.39 -4.20 11.56
CA VAL A 506 -21.08 -4.63 12.08
C VAL A 506 -20.69 -3.82 13.32
N GLU A 507 -20.95 -2.51 13.33
CA GLU A 507 -20.64 -1.67 14.49
C GLU A 507 -21.53 -1.99 15.70
N ARG A 508 -22.81 -2.32 15.47
CA ARG A 508 -23.70 -2.83 16.52
C ARG A 508 -23.21 -4.16 17.08
N LEU A 509 -22.80 -5.09 16.22
CA LEU A 509 -22.27 -6.40 16.66
C LEU A 509 -20.96 -6.25 17.43
N ARG A 510 -20.08 -5.33 17.03
CA ARG A 510 -18.85 -5.01 17.77
C ARG A 510 -19.16 -4.44 19.15
N SER A 511 -20.10 -3.51 19.23
CA SER A 511 -20.54 -2.93 20.51
C SER A 511 -21.12 -4.01 21.43
N ALA A 512 -21.99 -4.87 20.90
CA ALA A 512 -22.55 -6.01 21.63
C ALA A 512 -21.48 -7.02 22.09
N LEU A 513 -20.44 -7.26 21.28
CA LEU A 513 -19.32 -8.12 21.66
C LEU A 513 -18.51 -7.52 22.82
N VAL A 514 -18.26 -6.20 22.80
CA VAL A 514 -17.57 -5.50 23.89
C VAL A 514 -18.39 -5.55 25.17
N GLU A 515 -19.71 -5.33 25.09
CA GLU A 515 -20.62 -5.47 26.24
C GLU A 515 -20.61 -6.89 26.81
N ALA A 516 -20.66 -7.92 25.95
CA ALA A 516 -20.58 -9.31 26.37
C ALA A 516 -19.22 -9.64 27.03
N GLN A 517 -18.11 -9.14 26.50
CA GLN A 517 -16.78 -9.31 27.09
C GLN A 517 -16.68 -8.64 28.47
N ASN A 518 -17.24 -7.42 28.60
CA ASN A 518 -17.29 -6.71 29.88
C ASN A 518 -18.11 -7.51 30.90
N ALA A 519 -19.30 -8.00 30.52
CA ALA A 519 -20.13 -8.84 31.39
C ALA A 519 -19.42 -10.11 31.84
N VAL A 520 -18.72 -10.81 30.93
CA VAL A 520 -17.90 -11.99 31.29
C VAL A 520 -16.79 -11.61 32.27
N SER A 521 -16.12 -10.47 32.07
CA SER A 521 -15.07 -10.01 32.97
C SER A 521 -15.61 -9.65 34.37
N GLU A 522 -16.80 -9.07 34.45
CA GLU A 522 -17.49 -8.76 35.71
C GLU A 522 -17.90 -10.04 36.43
N HIS A 523 -18.49 -11.02 35.72
CA HIS A 523 -18.83 -12.32 36.29
C HIS A 523 -17.58 -13.08 36.78
N THR A 524 -16.47 -13.00 36.05
CA THR A 524 -15.21 -13.64 36.47
C THR A 524 -14.67 -12.99 37.74
N ARG A 525 -14.66 -11.65 37.82
CA ARG A 525 -14.27 -10.92 39.05
C ARG A 525 -15.19 -11.24 40.22
N ALA A 526 -16.50 -11.30 40.00
CA ALA A 526 -17.46 -11.64 41.04
C ALA A 526 -17.26 -13.08 41.55
N ALA A 527 -16.95 -14.03 40.66
CA ALA A 527 -16.63 -15.42 41.02
C ALA A 527 -15.33 -15.52 41.84
N GLU A 528 -14.28 -14.77 41.46
CA GLU A 528 -13.02 -14.69 42.21
C GLU A 528 -13.24 -14.10 43.60
N GLN A 529 -14.01 -13.01 43.71
CA GLN A 529 -14.37 -12.41 44.99
C GLN A 529 -15.17 -13.37 45.88
N ALA A 530 -16.14 -14.10 45.30
CA ALA A 530 -16.90 -15.10 46.03
C ALA A 530 -16.02 -16.26 46.52
N ALA A 531 -15.05 -16.71 45.72
CA ALA A 531 -14.10 -17.74 46.10
C ALA A 531 -13.16 -17.29 47.22
N GLU A 532 -12.71 -16.03 47.19
CA GLU A 532 -11.89 -15.43 48.24
C GLU A 532 -12.66 -15.29 49.56
N LEU A 533 -13.90 -14.80 49.51
CA LEU A 533 -14.77 -14.71 50.68
C LEU A 533 -15.04 -16.09 51.31
N ARG A 534 -15.18 -17.15 50.49
CA ARG A 534 -15.30 -18.52 50.99
C ARG A 534 -14.03 -18.97 51.72
N ARG A 535 -12.84 -18.70 51.16
CA ARG A 535 -11.56 -19.02 51.82
C ARG A 535 -11.41 -18.29 53.15
N GLN A 536 -11.71 -17.00 53.19
CA GLN A 536 -11.67 -16.20 54.43
C GLN A 536 -12.68 -16.73 55.48
N ALA A 537 -13.89 -17.11 55.06
CA ALA A 537 -14.87 -17.70 55.97
C ALA A 537 -14.42 -19.06 56.53
N GLU A 538 -13.76 -19.90 55.74
CA GLU A 538 -13.19 -21.17 56.20
C GLU A 538 -12.02 -20.96 57.17
N GLU A 539 -11.14 -20.00 56.90
CA GLU A 539 -10.05 -19.63 57.80
C GLU A 539 -10.58 -19.12 59.14
N ASN A 540 -11.57 -18.22 59.11
CA ASN A 540 -12.22 -17.71 60.33
C ASN A 540 -12.89 -18.83 61.13
N LYS A 541 -13.55 -19.78 60.47
CA LYS A 541 -14.11 -20.97 61.13
C LYS A 541 -13.02 -21.83 61.79
N ARG A 542 -11.88 -22.00 61.13
CA ARG A 542 -10.73 -22.74 61.70
C ARG A 542 -10.13 -22.03 62.90
N LEU A 543 -10.02 -20.70 62.86
CA LEU A 543 -9.54 -19.91 64.00
C LEU A 543 -10.51 -19.99 65.18
N ALA A 544 -11.81 -19.78 64.95
CA ALA A 544 -12.83 -19.91 65.98
C ALA A 544 -12.89 -21.31 66.60
N ALA A 545 -12.71 -22.37 65.79
CA ALA A 545 -12.63 -23.74 66.31
C ALA A 545 -11.42 -23.94 67.22
N LYS A 546 -10.23 -23.43 66.84
CA LYS A 546 -9.03 -23.49 67.68
C LYS A 546 -9.18 -22.71 68.98
N GLU A 547 -9.82 -21.55 68.95
CA GLU A 547 -10.11 -20.76 70.16
C GLU A 547 -11.10 -21.48 71.08
N ALA A 548 -12.15 -22.09 70.52
CA ALA A 548 -13.09 -22.92 71.27
C ALA A 548 -12.40 -24.14 71.92
N ASP A 549 -11.46 -24.78 71.22
CA ASP A 549 -10.71 -25.90 71.80
C ASP A 549 -9.75 -25.44 72.90
N ARG A 550 -9.11 -24.27 72.76
CA ARG A 550 -8.28 -23.67 73.83
C ARG A 550 -9.09 -23.33 75.07
N THR A 551 -10.21 -22.64 74.91
CA THR A 551 -11.08 -22.28 76.04
C THR A 551 -11.64 -23.51 76.75
N ARG A 552 -11.92 -24.61 76.01
CA ARG A 552 -12.29 -25.89 76.63
C ARG A 552 -11.15 -26.52 77.41
N ALA A 553 -9.93 -26.50 76.88
CA ALA A 553 -8.76 -27.01 77.59
C ALA A 553 -8.49 -26.21 78.87
N GLU A 554 -8.52 -24.88 78.80
CA GLU A 554 -8.38 -23.98 79.96
C GLU A 554 -9.48 -24.23 81.00
N ALA A 555 -10.73 -24.45 80.57
CA ALA A 555 -11.84 -24.78 81.46
C ALA A 555 -11.67 -26.15 82.13
N GLN A 556 -11.13 -27.14 81.41
CA GLN A 556 -10.81 -28.46 81.97
C GLN A 556 -9.68 -28.35 83.01
N GLU A 557 -8.60 -27.65 82.71
CA GLU A 557 -7.50 -27.39 83.65
C GLU A 557 -7.99 -26.65 84.90
N ALA A 558 -8.85 -25.63 84.74
CA ALA A 558 -9.44 -24.92 85.87
C ALA A 558 -10.35 -25.82 86.72
N ALA A 559 -11.12 -26.73 86.10
CA ALA A 559 -11.96 -27.69 86.81
C ALA A 559 -11.12 -28.73 87.57
N GLU A 560 -10.04 -29.23 86.99
CA GLU A 560 -9.10 -30.15 87.64
C GLU A 560 -8.38 -29.48 88.82
N LEU A 561 -7.92 -28.23 88.65
CA LEU A 561 -7.33 -27.43 89.72
C LEU A 561 -8.33 -27.21 90.86
N LEU A 562 -9.58 -26.84 90.55
CA LEU A 562 -10.63 -26.70 91.56
C LEU A 562 -10.88 -28.00 92.31
N GLU A 563 -10.94 -29.15 91.63
CA GLU A 563 -11.14 -30.44 92.29
C GLU A 563 -9.95 -30.81 93.19
N SER A 564 -8.72 -30.48 92.79
CA SER A 564 -7.52 -30.70 93.60
C SER A 564 -7.43 -29.80 94.85
N LEU A 565 -7.93 -28.57 94.76
CA LEU A 565 -7.95 -27.60 95.87
C LEU A 565 -9.13 -27.82 96.82
N ARG A 566 -10.17 -28.51 96.36
CA ARG A 566 -11.38 -28.81 97.13
C ARG A 566 -11.12 -29.47 98.49
N PRO A 567 -10.30 -30.53 98.61
CA PRO A 567 -10.00 -31.13 99.91
C PRO A 567 -9.22 -30.18 100.84
N GLN A 568 -8.31 -29.35 100.29
CA GLN A 568 -7.58 -28.35 101.08
C GLN A 568 -8.50 -27.24 101.60
N LEU A 569 -9.48 -26.83 100.80
CA LEU A 569 -10.51 -25.87 101.20
C LEU A 569 -11.46 -26.49 102.25
N ALA A 570 -11.85 -27.75 102.08
CA ALA A 570 -12.70 -28.48 103.03
C ALA A 570 -12.03 -28.60 104.41
N GLU A 571 -10.73 -28.90 104.44
CA GLU A 571 -9.96 -28.97 105.69
C GLU A 571 -9.85 -27.62 106.41
N ARG A 572 -9.69 -26.53 105.64
CA ARG A 572 -9.53 -25.16 106.18
C ARG A 572 -10.84 -24.50 106.61
N LEU A 573 -11.97 -24.94 106.05
CA LEU A 573 -13.31 -24.36 106.27
C LEU A 573 -14.19 -25.22 107.20
N GLY A 574 -13.59 -26.14 107.95
CA GLY A 574 -14.31 -27.06 108.84
C GLY A 574 -14.65 -28.36 108.13
N GLY A 575 -13.87 -29.41 108.41
CA GLY A 575 -13.94 -30.71 107.74
C GLY A 575 -15.28 -31.44 107.90
N GLU A 576 -15.33 -32.73 107.52
CA GLU A 576 -16.54 -33.55 107.38
C GLU A 576 -17.52 -33.52 108.59
N ALA A 577 -17.04 -33.22 109.80
CA ALA A 577 -17.87 -33.09 111.00
C ALA A 577 -18.83 -31.86 111.00
N GLU A 578 -18.52 -30.77 110.29
CA GLU A 578 -19.46 -29.64 110.12
C GLU A 578 -20.50 -29.90 109.02
N VAL A 579 -20.28 -30.89 108.14
CA VAL A 579 -21.18 -31.22 107.01
C VAL A 579 -22.51 -31.79 107.49
N ALA A 580 -22.49 -32.63 108.53
CA ALA A 580 -23.71 -33.19 109.12
C ALA A 580 -24.54 -32.14 109.89
N THR A 581 -23.91 -31.09 110.42
CA THR A 581 -24.62 -30.01 111.13
C THR A 581 -25.10 -28.89 110.20
N LEU A 582 -24.53 -28.80 109.00
CA LEU A 582 -24.90 -27.86 107.94
C LEU A 582 -26.23 -28.19 107.23
N ALA A 583 -26.63 -29.47 107.19
CA ALA A 583 -27.77 -29.93 106.40
C ALA A 583 -29.13 -29.92 107.13
N GLU A 584 -29.16 -29.99 108.47
CA GLU A 584 -30.41 -30.21 109.22
C GLU A 584 -30.78 -29.12 110.25
N ALA A 585 -29.94 -28.09 110.45
CA ALA A 585 -30.22 -26.97 111.36
C ALA A 585 -30.29 -25.62 110.62
N PRO A 586 -31.07 -24.62 111.10
CA PRO A 586 -31.02 -23.27 110.54
C PRO A 586 -29.57 -22.75 110.58
N ALA A 587 -29.04 -22.38 109.41
CA ALA A 587 -27.65 -21.94 109.23
C ALA A 587 -27.30 -20.73 110.11
N PHE A 588 -28.29 -19.89 110.43
CA PHE A 588 -28.16 -18.76 111.33
C PHE A 588 -29.29 -18.73 112.37
N ARG A 589 -28.97 -18.31 113.59
CA ARG A 589 -29.93 -18.23 114.71
C ARG A 589 -30.94 -17.08 114.60
N SER A 590 -30.64 -16.03 113.84
CA SER A 590 -31.58 -14.92 113.57
C SER A 590 -32.46 -15.28 112.39
N GLU A 591 -33.77 -15.12 112.55
CA GLU A 591 -34.74 -15.42 111.50
C GLU A 591 -34.53 -14.54 110.26
N GLU A 592 -34.20 -13.27 110.47
CA GLU A 592 -33.94 -12.29 109.41
C GLU A 592 -32.68 -12.67 108.63
N LYS A 593 -31.62 -13.05 109.34
CA LYS A 593 -30.37 -13.52 108.73
C LYS A 593 -30.55 -14.84 107.99
N GLN A 594 -31.38 -15.74 108.51
CA GLN A 594 -31.69 -17.02 107.86
C GLN A 594 -32.50 -16.81 106.57
N LYS A 595 -33.49 -15.91 106.56
CA LYS A 595 -34.24 -15.56 105.34
C LYS A 595 -33.33 -14.90 104.30
N GLY A 596 -32.46 -13.98 104.72
CA GLY A 596 -31.46 -13.37 103.85
C GLY A 596 -30.44 -14.39 103.29
N TRP A 597 -30.09 -15.41 104.07
CA TRP A 597 -29.25 -16.52 103.60
C TRP A 597 -29.92 -17.33 102.50
N VAL A 598 -31.22 -17.64 102.63
CA VAL A 598 -31.99 -18.37 101.61
C VAL A 598 -32.08 -17.56 100.31
N GLU A 599 -32.32 -16.26 100.39
CA GLU A 599 -32.37 -15.38 99.21
C GLU A 599 -30.99 -15.27 98.53
N TYR A 600 -29.93 -15.10 99.32
CA TYR A 600 -28.55 -15.11 98.83
C TYR A 600 -28.22 -16.43 98.13
N LEU A 601 -28.61 -17.56 98.71
CA LEU A 601 -28.36 -18.89 98.15
C LEU A 601 -29.13 -19.11 96.84
N ALA A 602 -30.40 -18.71 96.77
CA ALA A 602 -31.22 -18.83 95.56
C ALA A 602 -30.66 -18.02 94.39
N ALA A 603 -30.27 -16.75 94.64
CA ALA A 603 -29.63 -15.91 93.62
C ALA A 603 -28.30 -16.53 93.13
N ALA A 604 -27.53 -17.06 94.08
CA ALA A 604 -26.27 -17.73 93.84
C ALA A 604 -26.38 -19.01 92.99
N THR A 605 -27.43 -19.82 93.18
CA THR A 605 -27.65 -21.07 92.43
C THR A 605 -28.27 -20.82 91.06
N GLU A 606 -29.12 -19.81 90.94
CA GLU A 606 -29.79 -19.47 89.67
C GLU A 606 -28.93 -18.59 88.74
N GLY A 607 -27.72 -18.21 89.16
CA GLY A 607 -26.82 -17.34 88.40
C GLY A 607 -27.33 -15.90 88.27
N ARG A 608 -28.25 -15.47 89.15
CA ARG A 608 -28.70 -14.08 89.24
C ARG A 608 -27.65 -13.22 89.94
N GLU A 609 -27.71 -11.90 89.74
CA GLU A 609 -26.88 -10.98 90.51
C GLU A 609 -27.15 -11.16 92.01
N LEU A 610 -26.07 -11.22 92.81
CA LEU A 610 -26.16 -11.48 94.24
C LEU A 610 -26.79 -10.28 94.98
N PRO A 611 -27.68 -10.50 95.97
CA PRO A 611 -28.32 -9.42 96.71
C PRO A 611 -27.28 -8.47 97.33
N THR A 612 -27.46 -7.18 97.09
CA THR A 612 -26.56 -6.17 97.68
C THR A 612 -26.87 -5.98 99.17
N ALA A 613 -25.89 -5.49 99.95
CA ALA A 613 -26.10 -5.24 101.38
C ALA A 613 -27.28 -4.27 101.63
N LYS A 614 -27.48 -3.33 100.71
CA LYS A 614 -28.57 -2.35 100.73
C LYS A 614 -29.92 -3.01 100.47
N GLU A 615 -30.01 -3.93 99.51
CA GLU A 615 -31.23 -4.69 99.23
C GLU A 615 -31.64 -5.54 100.44
N LEU A 616 -30.69 -6.27 101.04
CA LEU A 616 -30.96 -7.07 102.25
C LEU A 616 -31.36 -6.20 103.44
N ALA A 617 -30.74 -5.02 103.59
CA ALA A 617 -31.05 -4.09 104.68
C ALA A 617 -32.49 -3.59 104.59
N VAL A 618 -32.94 -3.24 103.38
CA VAL A 618 -34.31 -2.80 103.09
C VAL A 618 -35.30 -3.95 103.25
N ALA A 619 -35.00 -5.13 102.72
CA ALA A 619 -35.91 -6.28 102.73
C ALA A 619 -36.19 -6.83 104.14
N TYR A 620 -35.21 -6.75 105.05
CA TYR A 620 -35.30 -7.36 106.39
C TYR A 620 -35.30 -6.35 107.54
N GLY A 621 -35.31 -5.05 107.26
CA GLY A 621 -35.40 -3.99 108.29
C GLY A 621 -34.17 -3.91 109.20
N VAL A 622 -32.99 -4.29 108.69
CA VAL A 622 -31.72 -4.34 109.44
C VAL A 622 -30.74 -3.28 108.92
N SER A 623 -29.85 -2.77 109.78
CA SER A 623 -28.84 -1.79 109.35
C SER A 623 -27.92 -2.36 108.25
N GLU A 624 -27.51 -1.50 107.31
CA GLU A 624 -26.62 -1.90 106.21
C GLU A 624 -25.26 -2.42 106.71
N GLY A 625 -24.79 -1.94 107.86
CA GLY A 625 -23.57 -2.45 108.50
C GLY A 625 -23.71 -3.92 108.92
N ASN A 626 -24.86 -4.31 109.47
CA ASN A 626 -25.13 -5.69 109.85
C ASN A 626 -25.32 -6.59 108.62
N THR A 627 -25.99 -6.13 107.58
CA THR A 627 -26.17 -6.93 106.35
C THR A 627 -24.87 -7.09 105.56
N ARG A 628 -23.93 -6.14 105.64
CA ARG A 628 -22.56 -6.34 105.13
C ARG A 628 -21.84 -7.49 105.85
N ASN A 629 -21.95 -7.55 107.17
CA ASN A 629 -21.41 -8.67 107.95
C ASN A 629 -22.12 -9.98 107.58
N TRP A 630 -23.43 -9.96 107.37
CA TRP A 630 -24.17 -11.13 106.90
C TRP A 630 -23.65 -11.63 105.55
N LEU A 631 -23.39 -10.75 104.58
CA LEU A 631 -22.85 -11.16 103.28
C LEU A 631 -21.46 -11.80 103.38
N ILE A 632 -20.63 -11.39 104.35
CA ILE A 632 -19.34 -12.05 104.62
C ILE A 632 -19.62 -13.46 105.14
N ASP A 633 -20.47 -13.59 106.15
CA ASP A 633 -20.84 -14.88 106.74
C ASP A 633 -21.51 -15.81 105.72
N PHE A 634 -22.32 -15.26 104.81
CA PHE A 634 -22.96 -16.00 103.72
C PHE A 634 -21.91 -16.51 102.73
N LYS A 635 -20.95 -15.68 102.35
CA LYS A 635 -19.85 -16.09 101.45
C LYS A 635 -19.00 -17.19 102.08
N GLU A 636 -18.65 -17.06 103.35
CA GLU A 636 -17.89 -18.06 104.09
C GLU A 636 -18.66 -19.38 104.19
N ARG A 637 -19.94 -19.32 104.56
CA ARG A 637 -20.79 -20.52 104.67
C ARG A 637 -21.04 -21.18 103.32
N ARG A 638 -21.22 -20.41 102.25
CA ARG A 638 -21.34 -20.93 100.87
C ARG A 638 -20.03 -21.56 100.39
N ALA A 639 -18.89 -20.93 100.68
CA ALA A 639 -17.58 -21.50 100.37
C ALA A 639 -17.37 -22.83 101.08
N ALA A 640 -17.73 -22.92 102.37
CA ALA A 640 -17.70 -24.18 103.13
C ALA A 640 -18.63 -25.24 102.50
N MET A 641 -19.85 -24.85 102.08
CA MET A 641 -20.79 -25.75 101.42
C MET A 641 -20.28 -26.28 100.06
N ILE A 642 -19.60 -25.44 99.27
CA ILE A 642 -19.00 -25.82 97.98
C ILE A 642 -17.77 -26.72 98.18
N ALA A 643 -16.91 -26.37 99.14
CA ALA A 643 -15.71 -27.12 99.48
C ALA A 643 -16.07 -28.53 99.98
N ASN A 644 -17.12 -28.65 100.80
CA ASN A 644 -17.60 -29.92 101.35
C ASN A 644 -18.56 -30.69 100.43
N GLY A 645 -18.65 -30.32 99.15
CA GLY A 645 -19.39 -31.09 98.13
C GLY A 645 -20.91 -30.92 98.14
N GLY A 646 -21.49 -30.11 99.04
CA GLY A 646 -22.94 -29.90 99.15
C GLY A 646 -23.59 -29.29 97.89
N ALA A 647 -22.82 -28.55 97.08
CA ALA A 647 -23.32 -28.03 95.80
C ALA A 647 -23.56 -29.13 94.74
N ARG A 648 -23.00 -30.35 94.87
CA ARG A 648 -23.26 -31.45 93.92
C ARG A 648 -24.57 -32.19 94.20
N GLN A 649 -25.17 -32.07 95.37
CA GLN A 649 -26.45 -32.73 95.66
C GLN A 649 -27.67 -31.99 95.10
N ALA A 650 -27.57 -30.69 94.77
CA ALA A 650 -28.66 -29.94 94.15
C ALA A 650 -28.68 -30.05 92.61
N ASP A 651 -27.54 -30.31 91.97
CA ASP A 651 -27.43 -30.42 90.49
C ASP A 651 -27.47 -31.88 89.99
N GLY A 652 -27.69 -32.85 90.89
CA GLY A 652 -27.61 -34.28 90.61
C GLY A 652 -28.82 -34.93 89.90
N GLU A 653 -29.93 -34.20 89.68
CA GLU A 653 -31.17 -34.77 89.13
C GLU A 653 -31.66 -34.21 87.79
N THR A 654 -31.02 -33.18 87.23
CA THR A 654 -31.28 -32.78 85.84
C THR A 654 -30.32 -33.48 84.90
N ALA A 655 -30.76 -34.68 84.53
CA ALA A 655 -30.36 -35.46 83.37
C ALA A 655 -29.67 -34.66 82.25
N ARG A 656 -28.53 -35.22 81.82
CA ARG A 656 -28.06 -35.33 80.43
C ARG A 656 -29.08 -34.78 79.43
N SER A 657 -29.01 -33.48 79.17
CA SER A 657 -29.60 -32.90 77.98
C SER A 657 -28.55 -33.05 76.90
N GLU A 658 -28.86 -33.94 75.96
CA GLU A 658 -28.07 -34.24 74.79
C GLU A 658 -27.47 -32.99 74.17
N THR A 659 -26.18 -33.10 73.90
CA THR A 659 -25.38 -32.29 73.01
C THR A 659 -26.21 -31.83 71.81
N ARG A 660 -26.72 -30.59 71.89
CA ARG A 660 -27.33 -29.88 70.76
C ARG A 660 -26.20 -29.66 69.76
N ARG A 661 -26.00 -30.63 68.86
CA ARG A 661 -25.24 -30.47 67.63
C ARG A 661 -25.73 -29.18 66.99
N ALA A 662 -24.87 -28.18 66.93
CA ALA A 662 -25.06 -27.01 66.10
C ALA A 662 -25.29 -27.51 64.68
N ALA A 663 -26.54 -27.42 64.23
CA ALA A 663 -26.93 -27.70 62.86
C ALA A 663 -26.24 -26.66 61.97
N SER A 664 -25.20 -27.09 61.26
CA SER A 664 -24.71 -26.41 60.08
C SER A 664 -25.71 -26.65 58.95
N SER A 665 -26.66 -25.73 58.74
CA SER A 665 -27.52 -25.72 57.56
C SER A 665 -28.23 -24.37 57.38
N ASP A 666 -27.45 -23.28 57.26
CA ASP A 666 -27.90 -22.12 56.48
C ASP A 666 -27.26 -22.21 55.09
N ALA A 667 -27.72 -23.21 54.33
CA ALA A 667 -27.65 -23.17 52.88
C ALA A 667 -28.82 -22.30 52.42
N ARG A 668 -28.50 -21.02 52.20
CA ARG A 668 -29.34 -20.02 51.57
C ARG A 668 -30.00 -20.62 50.31
N GLN A 669 -31.31 -20.78 50.35
CA GLN A 669 -32.14 -21.00 49.17
C GLN A 669 -31.89 -19.86 48.18
N GLU A 670 -31.29 -20.17 47.04
CA GLU A 670 -31.40 -19.32 45.86
C GLU A 670 -32.84 -19.44 45.32
N PRO A 671 -33.53 -18.32 45.06
CA PRO A 671 -34.81 -18.34 44.38
C PRO A 671 -34.58 -18.63 42.89
N SER A 672 -34.63 -19.92 42.53
CA SER A 672 -34.93 -20.37 41.18
C SER A 672 -36.38 -19.97 40.85
N GLY A 673 -36.56 -18.93 40.04
CA GLY A 673 -37.87 -18.64 39.45
C GLY A 673 -38.15 -17.19 39.09
N TYR A 674 -37.24 -16.46 38.44
CA TYR A 674 -37.62 -15.27 37.68
C TYR A 674 -37.91 -15.69 36.23
N ARG A 675 -39.19 -15.98 36.01
CA ARG A 675 -39.81 -16.22 34.70
C ARG A 675 -39.93 -14.87 34.01
N ALA A 676 -39.09 -14.65 32.99
CA ALA A 676 -39.23 -13.52 32.07
C ALA A 676 -40.32 -13.87 31.05
N ASP A 677 -41.55 -13.48 31.33
CA ASP A 677 -42.60 -13.32 30.33
C ASP A 677 -42.76 -11.82 30.06
N GLY A 678 -42.68 -11.43 28.78
CA GLY A 678 -43.29 -10.19 28.30
C GLY A 678 -42.50 -9.35 27.30
N HIS A 679 -42.90 -9.49 26.02
CA HIS A 679 -42.87 -8.48 24.94
C HIS A 679 -41.49 -8.14 24.33
N GLU A 680 -41.30 -7.96 23.02
CA GLU A 680 -42.07 -8.05 21.78
C GLU A 680 -41.08 -7.65 20.64
N ARG A 681 -41.45 -7.90 19.37
CA ARG A 681 -40.87 -7.37 18.09
C ARG A 681 -39.61 -8.08 17.59
N ALA A 682 -39.69 -8.80 16.46
CA ALA A 682 -39.68 -8.31 15.06
C ALA A 682 -38.35 -8.82 14.44
N ASP A 683 -38.20 -9.39 13.26
CA ASP A 683 -39.00 -9.44 12.04
C ASP A 683 -38.52 -10.62 11.14
N ASP A 684 -39.26 -10.85 10.07
CA ASP A 684 -38.81 -11.31 8.74
C ASP A 684 -38.92 -12.79 8.32
N ALA A 685 -40.12 -13.09 7.80
CA ALA A 685 -40.36 -13.28 6.36
C ALA A 685 -39.56 -14.38 5.62
N ALA A 686 -40.05 -15.62 5.70
CA ALA A 686 -39.90 -16.59 4.63
C ALA A 686 -41.11 -16.50 3.68
N GLN A 687 -41.05 -15.57 2.72
CA GLN A 687 -41.89 -15.61 1.52
C GLN A 687 -41.31 -16.59 0.51
N THR A 688 -41.91 -17.75 0.40
CA THR A 688 -41.87 -18.56 -0.83
C THR A 688 -42.87 -17.94 -1.82
N ARG A 689 -42.36 -17.18 -2.80
CA ARG A 689 -43.13 -16.81 -3.99
C ARG A 689 -42.67 -17.60 -5.20
N SER A 690 -43.66 -18.12 -5.89
CA SER A 690 -43.57 -18.93 -7.08
C SER A 690 -43.04 -18.15 -8.28
N ILE A 691 -42.36 -18.92 -9.11
CA ILE A 691 -42.02 -18.68 -10.51
C ILE A 691 -43.28 -18.41 -11.37
N ASN A 692 -43.08 -17.60 -12.41
CA ASN A 692 -43.89 -17.37 -13.62
C ASN A 692 -45.03 -16.33 -13.61
N GLY A 693 -44.84 -15.31 -14.45
CA GLY A 693 -45.85 -14.35 -14.86
C GLY A 693 -45.36 -13.40 -15.97
N GLN A 694 -44.97 -13.93 -17.13
CA GLN A 694 -45.03 -13.17 -18.38
C GLN A 694 -46.51 -13.03 -18.79
N ARG A 695 -46.99 -11.80 -19.00
CA ARG A 695 -47.96 -11.51 -20.07
C ARG A 695 -47.72 -10.10 -20.63
N GLN A 696 -47.66 -10.06 -21.95
CA GLN A 696 -47.65 -8.88 -22.83
C GLN A 696 -49.00 -8.12 -22.77
N PRO A 697 -49.03 -6.85 -23.21
CA PRO A 697 -50.27 -6.15 -23.49
C PRO A 697 -50.85 -6.55 -24.86
N VAL A 698 -52.17 -6.74 -24.90
CA VAL A 698 -53.03 -6.37 -26.04
C VAL A 698 -53.84 -5.17 -25.59
#